data_AF-A0A5C6PS17-F1
#
_entry.id   AF-A0A5C6PS17-F1
#
_cell.length_a   1.000
_cell.length_b   1.000
_cell.length_c   1.000
_cell.angle_alpha   90.00
_cell.angle_beta   90.00
_cell.angle_gamma   90.00
#
_symmetry.space_group_name_H-M   'P 1'
#
loop_
_entity.id
_entity.type
_entity.pdbx_description
1 polymer ?
#
loop_
_entity_poly.entity_id
_entity_poly.type
_entity_poly.pdbx_seq_one_letter_code
_entity_poly.pdbx_strand_id
1 'polypeptide(L)'
;MLDEFHQQIQEREAVMASLVESASLFEVTVSEYKQLQQCRHDVVLLKELWDMITMVESSIAAWSTTPWREINVEDMELQCKQFAKDIKVLDKEVRAWEAFTGLDSKVRNLLTSLRAITELQNPAIRDRHWHQLMAATGVHFTMDKEISLADLLQLNLHCFEEDVKGIVDKAVKEMGMEKVLSELNSTWRGRQFQYELHHRTQVPLLCMDEELMEILEDNQVQLQNLISSKYVAHFLDEVSSWQNRLSVVDTVISIWFEVQRTWTHLESIFIGSEDICSQMPEDTKRFEGIDADFKVLAYAAYQTPNVVESTITPGLFSKLEGIQSRLSLCEKALREYLDTKRLAFPRFYFVSSADLLDILSNGTNPQQVQKHLSKLFDNIAEMRFETDEEGNPSKTGLGMYSKEEEYVPFSHCCECTGQVEVWLTRLLDTMRSTVRDEMTEAVLAYEDKPREQWLFDYPAQVALTCTQIWWTSDVNIAFARMEEGYDNALKEYYRKQVSQLNTLISMLIGQLTQGDRQKIMTICTIDVHARDIIAKMIAQKVENSQAFLWLSQLRHRWDDKKKHCFANICDAQFLYSYEYLGNTPRLVITPLTDRCYITLTQSLHLTMSGAPAGPAGTGKTETTKDLGRALGIMVYVFNCSEQMDYKSCGNIYKGLAQTGAWGCFDEFNRISVEVLSVVAVQVKSIQDAIRDKKKRFNFLGEDVNLCPSVGIFITMNPGYAGRTELPENLKALFRPCAMVVPDFELICEIMLVAEGFINARALARKFITLYTLCKELLSKQVDPQTVQELSDGLVQIWEEIPQDTIRHLMPRRCQACVQDHYDWGLRAIKSVLVVAGSLKREDPDREEDQVLMRALRDFNIPKIITDDMPVFMGLIGDLFPALDVARKRDQEFEKHVRESILELKLQAEDNFVLKILGD
;
A
#
# COMPACT_ATOMS: atom_id res chain seq x y z
N MET A 1 -80.15 17.83 -54.37
CA MET A 1 -80.80 18.96 -53.65
C MET A 1 -80.13 20.29 -53.99
N LEU A 2 -78.81 20.44 -53.82
CA LEU A 2 -78.09 21.67 -54.23
C LEU A 2 -78.20 21.99 -55.73
N ASP A 3 -78.10 20.99 -56.59
CA ASP A 3 -78.21 21.19 -58.06
C ASP A 3 -79.61 21.69 -58.49
N GLU A 4 -80.64 21.26 -57.77
CA GLU A 4 -82.03 21.69 -57.99
C GLU A 4 -82.21 23.16 -57.59
N PHE A 5 -81.65 23.58 -56.45
CA PHE A 5 -81.63 24.98 -56.04
C PHE A 5 -80.77 25.85 -56.95
N HIS A 6 -79.64 25.33 -57.46
CA HIS A 6 -78.81 26.02 -58.44
C HIS A 6 -79.60 26.34 -59.71
N GLN A 7 -80.37 25.37 -60.21
CA GLN A 7 -81.21 25.52 -61.39
C GLN A 7 -82.34 26.54 -61.16
N GLN A 8 -83.00 26.49 -60.00
CA GLN A 8 -84.02 27.48 -59.63
C GLN A 8 -83.45 28.91 -59.52
N ILE A 9 -82.27 29.09 -58.95
CA ILE A 9 -81.61 30.41 -58.87
C ILE A 9 -81.26 30.91 -60.27
N GLN A 10 -80.78 30.03 -61.15
CA GLN A 10 -80.44 30.38 -62.54
C GLN A 10 -81.66 30.82 -63.35
N GLU A 11 -82.80 30.15 -63.17
CA GLU A 11 -84.07 30.58 -63.77
C GLU A 11 -84.49 31.97 -63.27
N ARG A 12 -84.33 32.25 -61.96
CA ARG A 12 -84.65 33.56 -61.38
C ARG A 12 -83.69 34.67 -61.82
N GLU A 13 -82.41 34.35 -62.01
CA GLU A 13 -81.42 35.26 -62.59
C GLU A 13 -81.73 35.58 -64.06
N ALA A 14 -82.15 34.58 -64.85
CA ALA A 14 -82.55 34.79 -66.24
C ALA A 14 -83.78 35.71 -66.35
N VAL A 15 -84.77 35.52 -65.46
CA VAL A 15 -85.93 36.41 -65.36
C VAL A 15 -85.50 37.83 -64.94
N MET A 16 -84.60 37.95 -63.95
CA MET A 16 -84.08 39.25 -63.53
C MET A 16 -83.30 39.97 -64.63
N ALA A 17 -82.49 39.23 -65.40
CA ALA A 17 -81.75 39.78 -66.54
C ALA A 17 -82.70 40.32 -67.63
N SER A 18 -83.75 39.56 -67.96
CA SER A 18 -84.82 40.00 -68.87
C SER A 18 -85.54 41.25 -68.37
N LEU A 19 -85.80 41.35 -67.05
CA LEU A 19 -86.43 42.53 -66.43
C LEU A 19 -85.51 43.76 -66.45
N VAL A 20 -84.20 43.58 -66.21
CA VAL A 20 -83.20 44.66 -66.28
C VAL A 20 -83.05 45.18 -67.71
N GLU A 21 -83.00 44.29 -68.70
CA GLU A 21 -82.95 44.64 -70.13
C GLU A 21 -84.21 45.40 -70.56
N SER A 22 -85.39 44.93 -70.13
CA SER A 22 -86.66 45.59 -70.41
C SER A 22 -86.75 46.97 -69.75
N ALA A 23 -86.27 47.12 -68.51
CA ALA A 23 -86.30 48.40 -67.78
C ALA A 23 -85.27 49.41 -68.32
N SER A 24 -84.11 48.93 -68.81
CA SER A 24 -83.12 49.73 -69.53
C SER A 24 -83.70 50.38 -70.79
N LEU A 25 -84.57 49.68 -71.51
CA LEU A 25 -85.26 50.16 -72.71
C LEU A 25 -86.24 51.33 -72.43
N PHE A 26 -86.67 51.51 -71.17
CA PHE A 26 -87.59 52.56 -70.74
C PHE A 26 -86.95 53.58 -69.77
N GLU A 27 -85.62 53.58 -69.62
CA GLU A 27 -84.87 54.45 -68.69
C GLU A 27 -85.33 54.37 -67.22
N VAL A 28 -85.86 53.22 -66.79
CA VAL A 28 -86.27 52.98 -65.40
C VAL A 28 -85.09 52.39 -64.62
N THR A 29 -84.75 53.01 -63.48
CA THR A 29 -83.70 52.49 -62.59
C THR A 29 -84.22 51.27 -61.82
N VAL A 30 -83.65 50.09 -62.11
CA VAL A 30 -83.93 48.86 -61.34
C VAL A 30 -82.97 48.77 -60.15
N SER A 31 -83.52 48.57 -58.96
CA SER A 31 -82.74 48.36 -57.74
C SER A 31 -81.99 47.02 -57.79
N GLU A 32 -80.72 46.99 -57.40
CA GLU A 32 -79.95 45.73 -57.31
C GLU A 32 -80.58 44.77 -56.29
N TYR A 33 -80.93 43.56 -56.73
CA TYR A 33 -81.47 42.49 -55.88
C TYR A 33 -80.33 41.76 -55.15
N LYS A 34 -79.85 42.36 -54.06
CA LYS A 34 -78.77 41.80 -53.23
C LYS A 34 -79.08 40.39 -52.71
N GLN A 35 -80.35 40.06 -52.48
CA GLN A 35 -80.77 38.74 -52.01
C GLN A 35 -80.50 37.63 -53.03
N LEU A 36 -80.69 37.90 -54.33
CA LEU A 36 -80.44 36.90 -55.36
C LEU A 36 -78.93 36.68 -55.57
N GLN A 37 -78.14 37.76 -55.51
CA GLN A 37 -76.69 37.69 -55.52
C GLN A 37 -76.14 36.92 -54.30
N GLN A 38 -76.71 37.13 -53.11
CA GLN A 38 -76.37 36.36 -51.92
C GLN A 38 -76.71 34.88 -52.07
N CYS A 39 -77.90 34.53 -52.57
CA CYS A 39 -78.24 33.13 -52.83
C CYS A 39 -77.28 32.46 -53.83
N ARG A 40 -76.85 33.19 -54.87
CA ARG A 40 -75.85 32.70 -55.83
C ARG A 40 -74.50 32.47 -55.15
N HIS A 41 -74.07 33.40 -54.29
CA HIS A 41 -72.83 33.29 -53.52
C HIS A 41 -72.87 32.09 -52.56
N ASP A 42 -73.93 31.97 -51.75
CA ASP A 42 -74.10 30.91 -50.76
C ASP A 42 -74.13 29.51 -51.40
N VAL A 43 -74.79 29.36 -52.56
CA VAL A 43 -74.84 28.06 -53.26
C VAL A 43 -73.49 27.63 -53.81
N VAL A 44 -72.65 28.57 -54.26
CA VAL A 44 -71.27 28.27 -54.69
C VAL A 44 -70.44 27.77 -53.50
N LEU A 45 -70.50 28.50 -52.37
CA LEU A 45 -69.80 28.12 -51.14
C LEU A 45 -70.29 26.77 -50.57
N LEU A 46 -71.60 26.51 -50.62
CA LEU A 46 -72.18 25.23 -50.21
C LEU A 46 -71.71 24.08 -51.11
N LYS A 47 -71.62 24.31 -52.43
CA LYS A 47 -71.14 23.28 -53.36
C LYS A 47 -69.68 22.94 -53.08
N GLU A 48 -68.82 23.94 -52.89
CA GLU A 48 -67.41 23.74 -52.53
C GLU A 48 -67.27 22.95 -51.21
N LEU A 49 -68.05 23.29 -50.18
CA LEU A 49 -68.04 22.55 -48.92
C LEU A 49 -68.49 21.10 -49.10
N TRP A 50 -69.60 20.86 -49.80
CA TRP A 50 -70.14 19.51 -49.99
C TRP A 50 -69.27 18.63 -50.89
N ASP A 51 -68.56 19.22 -51.84
CA ASP A 51 -67.55 18.51 -52.64
C ASP A 51 -66.37 18.09 -51.77
N MET A 52 -65.90 18.96 -50.88
CA MET A 52 -64.87 18.61 -49.89
C MET A 52 -65.32 17.53 -48.92
N ILE A 53 -66.58 17.58 -48.44
CA ILE A 53 -67.16 16.51 -47.61
C ILE A 53 -67.15 15.19 -48.38
N THR A 54 -67.63 15.18 -49.61
CA THR A 54 -67.71 13.98 -50.45
C THR A 54 -66.32 13.40 -50.76
N MET A 55 -65.32 14.25 -51.00
CA MET A 55 -63.93 13.85 -51.23
C MET A 55 -63.32 13.18 -49.99
N VAL A 56 -63.50 13.77 -48.81
CA VAL A 56 -63.00 13.20 -47.56
C VAL A 56 -63.71 11.89 -47.23
N GLU A 57 -65.03 11.84 -47.38
CA GLU A 57 -65.82 10.64 -47.07
C GLU A 57 -65.52 9.47 -48.02
N SER A 58 -65.34 9.74 -49.32
CA SER A 58 -64.95 8.72 -50.28
C SER A 58 -63.54 8.18 -50.02
N SER A 59 -62.60 9.04 -49.61
CA SER A 59 -61.24 8.65 -49.23
C SER A 59 -61.22 7.78 -47.96
N ILE A 60 -62.00 8.16 -46.95
CA ILE A 60 -62.16 7.36 -45.71
C ILE A 60 -62.82 6.01 -46.03
N ALA A 61 -63.84 5.98 -46.89
CA ALA A 61 -64.50 4.74 -47.30
C ALA A 61 -63.54 3.80 -48.04
N ALA A 62 -62.64 4.33 -48.87
CA ALA A 62 -61.59 3.55 -49.52
C ALA A 62 -60.63 2.95 -48.48
N TRP A 63 -60.13 3.75 -47.54
CA TRP A 63 -59.18 3.28 -46.52
C TRP A 63 -59.79 2.26 -45.57
N SER A 64 -61.10 2.36 -45.30
CA SER A 64 -61.83 1.49 -44.36
C SER A 64 -61.73 0.00 -44.71
N THR A 65 -61.51 -0.35 -45.98
CA THR A 65 -61.38 -1.74 -46.44
C THR A 65 -59.96 -2.32 -46.35
N THR A 66 -58.98 -1.53 -45.90
CA THR A 66 -57.56 -1.92 -45.87
C THR A 66 -57.27 -2.90 -44.72
N PRO A 67 -56.64 -4.08 -44.96
CA PRO A 67 -56.27 -5.02 -43.89
C PRO A 67 -55.13 -4.53 -42.99
N TRP A 68 -55.11 -4.89 -41.70
CA TRP A 68 -54.13 -4.46 -40.68
C TRP A 68 -52.67 -4.45 -41.12
N ARG A 69 -52.23 -5.48 -41.87
CA ARG A 69 -50.84 -5.62 -42.33
C ARG A 69 -50.46 -4.68 -43.47
N GLU A 70 -51.45 -4.18 -44.20
CA GLU A 70 -51.29 -3.32 -45.38
C GLU A 70 -51.65 -1.86 -45.06
N ILE A 71 -52.03 -1.55 -43.82
CA ILE A 71 -52.29 -0.18 -43.37
C ILE A 71 -50.98 0.60 -43.36
N ASN A 72 -50.81 1.47 -44.36
CA ASN A 72 -49.78 2.49 -44.36
C ASN A 72 -50.29 3.75 -43.67
N VAL A 73 -49.99 3.87 -42.38
CA VAL A 73 -50.43 5.01 -41.57
C VAL A 73 -49.76 6.33 -42.00
N GLU A 74 -48.52 6.29 -42.48
CA GLU A 74 -47.78 7.49 -42.90
C GLU A 74 -48.45 8.17 -44.10
N ASP A 75 -48.81 7.38 -45.11
CA ASP A 75 -49.50 7.87 -46.31
C ASP A 75 -50.89 8.42 -45.97
N MET A 76 -51.64 7.71 -45.11
CA MET A 76 -52.97 8.13 -44.65
C MET A 76 -52.91 9.40 -43.79
N GLU A 77 -51.91 9.55 -42.92
CA GLU A 77 -51.71 10.76 -42.12
C GLU A 77 -51.34 11.95 -43.01
N LEU A 78 -50.50 11.74 -44.04
CA LEU A 78 -50.14 12.77 -45.01
C LEU A 78 -51.38 13.27 -45.78
N GLN A 79 -52.23 12.35 -46.24
CA GLN A 79 -53.48 12.69 -46.93
C GLN A 79 -54.46 13.41 -45.99
N CYS A 80 -54.60 12.98 -44.73
CA CYS A 80 -55.42 13.68 -43.74
C CYS A 80 -54.89 15.09 -43.41
N LYS A 81 -53.56 15.27 -43.33
CA LYS A 81 -52.93 16.60 -43.17
C LYS A 81 -53.19 17.49 -44.38
N GLN A 82 -53.24 16.92 -45.58
CA GLN A 82 -53.62 17.64 -46.79
C GLN A 82 -55.09 18.06 -46.75
N PHE A 83 -56.03 17.17 -46.40
CA PHE A 83 -57.43 17.53 -46.19
C PHE A 83 -57.60 18.64 -45.15
N ALA A 84 -56.89 18.57 -44.02
CA ALA A 84 -56.94 19.61 -43.01
C ALA A 84 -56.39 20.98 -43.49
N LYS A 85 -55.45 20.98 -44.46
CA LYS A 85 -55.00 22.23 -45.12
C LYS A 85 -56.06 22.74 -46.08
N ASP A 86 -56.62 21.88 -46.91
CA ASP A 86 -57.62 22.24 -47.93
C ASP A 86 -58.91 22.76 -47.28
N ILE A 87 -59.35 22.16 -46.17
CA ILE A 87 -60.48 22.63 -45.36
C ILE A 87 -60.21 24.05 -44.80
N LYS A 88 -58.97 24.38 -44.43
CA LYS A 88 -58.63 25.73 -43.92
C LYS A 88 -58.65 26.81 -44.99
N VAL A 89 -58.45 26.44 -46.26
CA VAL A 89 -58.46 27.35 -47.42
C VAL A 89 -59.88 27.75 -47.81
N LEU A 90 -60.89 26.97 -47.43
CA LEU A 90 -62.31 27.32 -47.62
C LEU A 90 -62.64 28.69 -47.02
N ASP A 91 -63.62 29.36 -47.64
CA ASP A 91 -64.01 30.72 -47.26
C ASP A 91 -64.41 30.79 -45.77
N LYS A 92 -64.13 31.94 -45.15
CA LYS A 92 -64.39 32.18 -43.73
C LYS A 92 -65.88 32.08 -43.38
N GLU A 93 -66.78 32.40 -44.32
CA GLU A 93 -68.22 32.34 -44.12
C GLU A 93 -68.72 30.90 -43.89
N VAL A 94 -68.09 29.93 -44.55
CA VAL A 94 -68.42 28.50 -44.48
C VAL A 94 -68.14 27.92 -43.08
N ARG A 95 -67.23 28.53 -42.32
CA ARG A 95 -66.82 28.06 -40.99
C ARG A 95 -67.91 28.16 -39.94
N ALA A 96 -68.91 29.02 -40.15
CA ALA A 96 -70.06 29.16 -39.26
C ALA A 96 -71.07 28.03 -39.44
N TRP A 97 -70.96 27.20 -40.48
CA TRP A 97 -71.90 26.13 -40.78
C TRP A 97 -71.52 24.84 -40.04
N GLU A 98 -72.52 24.15 -39.51
CA GLU A 98 -72.33 22.88 -38.78
C GLU A 98 -71.63 21.82 -39.64
N ALA A 99 -71.90 21.81 -40.95
CA ALA A 99 -71.28 20.91 -41.91
C ALA A 99 -69.75 21.07 -41.98
N PHE A 100 -69.23 22.30 -41.84
CA PHE A 100 -67.79 22.56 -41.75
C PHE A 100 -67.21 22.01 -40.45
N THR A 101 -67.87 22.29 -39.33
CA THR A 101 -67.41 21.81 -38.01
C THR A 101 -67.43 20.28 -37.91
N GLY A 102 -68.41 19.63 -38.54
CA GLY A 102 -68.50 18.18 -38.65
C GLY A 102 -67.35 17.60 -39.50
N LEU A 103 -67.00 18.24 -40.61
CA LEU A 103 -65.89 17.82 -41.46
C LEU A 103 -64.52 17.98 -40.76
N ASP A 104 -64.25 19.15 -40.17
CA ASP A 104 -62.98 19.43 -39.48
C ASP A 104 -62.76 18.49 -38.29
N SER A 105 -63.80 18.26 -37.48
CA SER A 105 -63.73 17.31 -36.37
C SER A 105 -63.49 15.87 -36.83
N LYS A 106 -64.13 15.42 -37.91
CA LYS A 106 -63.94 14.09 -38.49
C LYS A 106 -62.50 13.86 -38.96
N VAL A 107 -61.90 14.83 -39.66
CA VAL A 107 -60.49 14.75 -40.09
C VAL A 107 -59.51 14.78 -38.90
N ARG A 108 -59.77 15.60 -37.88
CA ARG A 108 -58.94 15.69 -36.67
C ARG A 108 -59.00 14.41 -35.81
N ASN A 109 -60.18 13.83 -35.65
CA ASN A 109 -60.35 12.58 -34.92
C ASN A 109 -59.69 11.41 -35.66
N LEU A 110 -59.75 11.40 -36.99
CA LEU A 110 -59.07 10.40 -37.81
C LEU A 110 -57.54 10.51 -37.68
N LEU A 111 -56.96 11.72 -37.75
CA LEU A 111 -55.53 11.95 -37.52
C LEU A 111 -55.06 11.42 -36.16
N THR A 112 -55.84 11.65 -35.11
CA THR A 112 -55.51 11.18 -33.75
C THR A 112 -55.61 9.66 -33.65
N SER A 113 -56.64 9.06 -34.25
CA SER A 113 -56.81 7.61 -34.29
C SER A 113 -55.71 6.90 -35.10
N LEU A 114 -55.27 7.50 -36.21
CA LEU A 114 -54.16 7.00 -37.01
C LEU A 114 -52.85 6.98 -36.21
N ARG A 115 -52.55 8.02 -35.42
CA ARG A 115 -51.37 8.03 -34.55
C ARG A 115 -51.40 6.92 -33.50
N ALA A 116 -52.55 6.70 -32.87
CA ALA A 116 -52.74 5.59 -31.93
C ALA A 116 -52.55 4.23 -32.63
N ILE A 117 -52.97 4.09 -33.88
CA ILE A 117 -52.72 2.88 -34.70
C ILE A 117 -51.23 2.70 -34.96
N THR A 118 -50.46 3.76 -35.26
CA THR A 118 -48.99 3.67 -35.41
C THR A 118 -48.33 3.11 -34.15
N GLU A 119 -48.72 3.60 -32.97
CA GLU A 119 -48.20 3.11 -31.69
C GLU A 119 -48.58 1.63 -31.47
N LEU A 120 -49.79 1.23 -31.87
CA LEU A 120 -50.27 -0.16 -31.78
C LEU A 120 -49.63 -1.11 -32.81
N GLN A 121 -48.93 -0.62 -33.83
CA GLN A 121 -48.13 -1.45 -34.75
C GLN A 121 -46.78 -1.87 -34.14
N ASN A 122 -46.46 -1.42 -32.91
CA ASN A 122 -45.21 -1.76 -32.24
C ASN A 122 -45.07 -3.29 -32.01
N PRO A 123 -43.93 -3.91 -32.38
CA PRO A 123 -43.72 -5.35 -32.26
C PRO A 123 -43.65 -5.85 -30.81
N ALA A 124 -43.55 -4.97 -29.82
CA ALA A 124 -43.56 -5.34 -28.40
C ALA A 124 -44.95 -5.81 -27.91
N ILE A 125 -46.00 -5.51 -28.67
CA ILE A 125 -47.37 -5.86 -28.29
C ILE A 125 -47.59 -7.38 -28.41
N ARG A 126 -48.39 -7.93 -27.50
CA ARG A 126 -48.70 -9.35 -27.33
C ARG A 126 -50.19 -9.47 -27.02
N ASP A 127 -50.75 -10.68 -27.08
CA ASP A 127 -52.19 -10.93 -26.85
C ASP A 127 -52.74 -10.32 -25.55
N ARG A 128 -51.95 -10.34 -24.48
CA ARG A 128 -52.31 -9.73 -23.19
C ARG A 128 -52.49 -8.20 -23.24
N HIS A 129 -51.74 -7.52 -24.10
CA HIS A 129 -51.84 -6.07 -24.31
C HIS A 129 -53.08 -5.73 -25.13
N TRP A 130 -53.44 -6.59 -26.11
CA TRP A 130 -54.70 -6.48 -26.84
C TRP A 130 -55.91 -6.65 -25.91
N HIS A 131 -55.87 -7.60 -24.97
CA HIS A 131 -56.93 -7.75 -23.96
C HIS A 131 -57.05 -6.51 -23.05
N GLN A 132 -55.93 -5.87 -22.69
CA GLN A 132 -55.95 -4.60 -21.92
C GLN A 132 -56.58 -3.46 -22.73
N LEU A 133 -56.29 -3.40 -24.03
CA LEU A 133 -56.89 -2.42 -24.94
C LEU A 133 -58.40 -2.64 -25.10
N MET A 134 -58.85 -3.89 -25.25
CA MET A 134 -60.28 -4.23 -25.31
C MET A 134 -61.01 -3.88 -24.01
N ALA A 135 -60.36 -4.07 -22.86
CA ALA A 135 -60.92 -3.68 -21.58
C ALA A 135 -61.04 -2.15 -21.42
N ALA A 136 -60.08 -1.39 -21.97
CA ALA A 136 -60.10 0.08 -21.93
C ALA A 136 -61.14 0.68 -22.89
N THR A 137 -61.26 0.15 -24.10
CA THR A 137 -62.21 0.65 -25.12
C THR A 137 -63.63 0.11 -24.95
N GLY A 138 -63.81 -0.99 -24.21
CA GLY A 138 -65.10 -1.65 -24.01
C GLY A 138 -65.60 -2.41 -25.26
N VAL A 139 -64.77 -2.53 -26.29
CA VAL A 139 -65.09 -3.20 -27.56
C VAL A 139 -64.27 -4.49 -27.65
N HIS A 140 -64.96 -5.63 -27.82
CA HIS A 140 -64.31 -6.92 -28.00
C HIS A 140 -64.08 -7.21 -29.49
N PHE A 141 -62.82 -7.49 -29.84
CA PHE A 141 -62.42 -7.93 -31.18
C PHE A 141 -61.28 -8.94 -31.07
N THR A 142 -61.17 -9.87 -32.03
CA THR A 142 -60.06 -10.84 -32.09
C THR A 142 -59.05 -10.40 -33.14
N MET A 143 -57.77 -10.31 -32.76
CA MET A 143 -56.66 -9.95 -33.66
C MET A 143 -56.38 -11.06 -34.69
N ASP A 144 -57.26 -11.20 -35.68
CA ASP A 144 -57.14 -12.14 -36.79
C ASP A 144 -56.61 -11.46 -38.06
N LYS A 145 -56.17 -12.26 -39.05
CA LYS A 145 -55.57 -11.77 -40.31
C LYS A 145 -56.52 -10.92 -41.17
N GLU A 146 -57.81 -10.86 -40.81
CA GLU A 146 -58.88 -10.19 -41.57
C GLU A 146 -59.32 -8.84 -40.97
N ILE A 147 -58.72 -8.37 -39.87
CA ILE A 147 -59.06 -7.05 -39.31
C ILE A 147 -58.78 -5.95 -40.34
N SER A 148 -59.80 -5.14 -40.59
CA SER A 148 -59.72 -3.97 -41.46
C SER A 148 -59.54 -2.68 -40.65
N LEU A 149 -59.11 -1.60 -41.32
CA LEU A 149 -59.07 -0.26 -40.72
C LEU A 149 -60.44 0.17 -40.18
N ALA A 150 -61.55 -0.26 -40.81
CA ALA A 150 -62.90 0.04 -40.32
C ALA A 150 -63.14 -0.48 -38.90
N ASP A 151 -62.67 -1.70 -38.61
CA ASP A 151 -62.86 -2.34 -37.31
C ASP A 151 -62.06 -1.62 -36.20
N LEU A 152 -60.91 -1.04 -36.57
CA LEU A 152 -60.06 -0.26 -35.66
C LEU A 152 -60.57 1.16 -35.44
N LEU A 153 -61.20 1.75 -36.45
CA LEU A 153 -61.85 3.07 -36.33
C LEU A 153 -63.11 2.99 -35.47
N GLN A 154 -63.79 1.84 -35.37
CA GLN A 154 -64.90 1.61 -34.44
C GLN A 154 -64.48 1.69 -32.95
N LEU A 155 -63.19 1.52 -32.66
CA LEU A 155 -62.66 1.64 -31.29
C LEU A 155 -62.58 3.09 -30.80
N ASN A 156 -62.85 4.07 -31.67
CA ASN A 156 -62.77 5.50 -31.36
C ASN A 156 -61.45 5.86 -30.64
N LEU A 157 -60.31 5.39 -31.19
CA LEU A 157 -59.00 5.49 -30.54
C LEU A 157 -58.58 6.93 -30.19
N HIS A 158 -59.14 7.93 -30.88
CA HIS A 158 -58.98 9.35 -30.53
C HIS A 158 -59.48 9.73 -29.12
N CYS A 159 -60.32 8.91 -28.48
CA CYS A 159 -60.77 9.11 -27.09
C CYS A 159 -59.86 8.41 -26.06
N PHE A 160 -58.95 7.54 -26.49
CA PHE A 160 -58.16 6.64 -25.64
C PHE A 160 -56.65 6.70 -25.96
N GLU A 161 -56.17 7.82 -26.51
CA GLU A 161 -54.77 8.01 -26.93
C GLU A 161 -53.77 7.76 -25.78
N GLU A 162 -54.07 8.28 -24.58
CA GLU A 162 -53.22 8.10 -23.39
C GLU A 162 -53.20 6.64 -22.90
N ASP A 163 -54.34 5.93 -22.98
CA ASP A 163 -54.43 4.51 -22.61
C ASP A 163 -53.65 3.63 -23.59
N VAL A 164 -53.75 3.92 -24.89
CA VAL A 164 -52.96 3.24 -25.94
C VAL A 164 -51.48 3.43 -25.68
N LYS A 165 -51.04 4.67 -25.44
CA LYS A 165 -49.64 4.99 -25.13
C LYS A 165 -49.16 4.27 -23.87
N GLY A 166 -49.96 4.24 -22.81
CA GLY A 166 -49.64 3.51 -21.57
C GLY A 166 -49.49 2.00 -21.77
N ILE A 167 -50.32 1.38 -22.61
CA ILE A 167 -50.24 -0.05 -22.95
C ILE A 167 -49.01 -0.35 -23.80
N VAL A 168 -48.70 0.50 -24.79
CA VAL A 168 -47.51 0.35 -25.63
C VAL A 168 -46.24 0.54 -24.82
N ASP A 169 -46.18 1.54 -23.95
CA ASP A 169 -45.06 1.76 -23.02
C ASP A 169 -44.84 0.54 -22.12
N LYS A 170 -45.92 -0.03 -21.57
CA LYS A 170 -45.86 -1.27 -20.80
C LYS A 170 -45.32 -2.43 -21.62
N ALA A 171 -45.80 -2.61 -22.86
CA ALA A 171 -45.37 -3.66 -23.75
C ALA A 171 -43.87 -3.55 -24.09
N VAL A 172 -43.38 -2.34 -24.38
CA VAL A 172 -41.96 -2.07 -24.66
C VAL A 172 -41.09 -2.38 -23.44
N LYS A 173 -41.53 -1.99 -22.24
CA LYS A 173 -40.81 -2.31 -21.00
C LYS A 173 -40.78 -3.81 -20.73
N GLU A 174 -41.90 -4.51 -20.90
CA GLU A 174 -41.99 -5.97 -20.76
C GLU A 174 -41.09 -6.72 -21.75
N MET A 175 -41.04 -6.29 -23.02
CA MET A 175 -40.13 -6.85 -24.03
C MET A 175 -38.65 -6.66 -23.65
N GLY A 176 -38.32 -5.52 -23.03
CA GLY A 176 -36.98 -5.30 -22.46
C GLY A 176 -36.64 -6.32 -21.36
N MET A 177 -37.59 -6.61 -20.45
CA MET A 177 -37.40 -7.62 -19.40
C MET A 177 -37.20 -9.03 -19.99
N GLU A 178 -38.00 -9.39 -21.00
CA GLU A 178 -37.91 -10.68 -21.70
C GLU A 178 -36.53 -10.86 -22.35
N LYS A 179 -35.98 -9.79 -22.94
CA LYS A 179 -34.63 -9.81 -23.52
C LYS A 179 -33.56 -10.07 -22.46
N VAL A 180 -33.60 -9.34 -21.33
CA VAL A 180 -32.64 -9.52 -20.23
C VAL A 180 -32.72 -10.93 -19.63
N LEU A 181 -33.92 -11.47 -19.43
CA LEU A 181 -34.11 -12.85 -18.93
C LEU A 181 -33.55 -13.90 -19.90
N SER A 182 -33.72 -13.68 -21.21
CA SER A 182 -33.13 -14.55 -22.25
C SER A 182 -31.60 -14.50 -22.25
N GLU A 183 -31.02 -13.30 -22.13
CA GLU A 183 -29.57 -13.07 -22.03
C GLU A 183 -28.99 -13.71 -20.76
N LEU A 184 -29.67 -13.58 -19.61
CA LEU A 184 -29.30 -14.25 -18.36
C LEU A 184 -29.26 -15.77 -18.52
N ASN A 185 -30.32 -16.36 -19.08
CA ASN A 185 -30.40 -17.81 -19.28
C ASN A 185 -29.32 -18.32 -20.25
N SER A 186 -29.04 -17.56 -21.32
CA SER A 186 -27.96 -17.88 -22.26
C SER A 186 -26.58 -17.83 -21.59
N THR A 187 -26.34 -16.81 -20.76
CA THR A 187 -25.08 -16.61 -20.05
C THR A 187 -24.81 -17.75 -19.08
N TRP A 188 -25.76 -18.05 -18.18
CA TRP A 188 -25.56 -19.02 -17.10
C TRP A 188 -25.66 -20.49 -17.53
N ARG A 189 -26.23 -20.78 -18.71
CA ARG A 189 -26.18 -22.14 -19.28
C ARG A 189 -24.77 -22.57 -19.70
N GLY A 190 -23.96 -21.63 -20.19
CA GLY A 190 -22.62 -21.91 -20.74
C GLY A 190 -21.47 -21.73 -19.75
N ARG A 191 -21.69 -21.01 -18.63
CA ARG A 191 -20.62 -20.70 -17.67
C ARG A 191 -20.27 -21.92 -16.81
N GLN A 192 -18.97 -22.22 -16.74
CA GLN A 192 -18.42 -23.35 -16.02
C GLN A 192 -17.32 -22.89 -15.06
N PHE A 193 -17.16 -23.60 -13.95
CA PHE A 193 -16.04 -23.38 -13.03
C PHE A 193 -14.71 -23.81 -13.66
N GLN A 194 -13.67 -23.03 -13.40
CA GLN A 194 -12.28 -23.38 -13.72
C GLN A 194 -11.63 -24.06 -12.51
N TYR A 195 -10.71 -25.00 -12.77
CA TYR A 195 -10.09 -25.82 -11.74
C TYR A 195 -8.56 -25.86 -11.86
N GLU A 196 -7.90 -25.83 -10.70
CA GLU A 196 -6.46 -26.05 -10.54
C GLU A 196 -6.21 -27.24 -9.62
N LEU A 197 -5.18 -28.03 -9.90
CA LEU A 197 -4.84 -29.18 -9.08
C LEU A 197 -3.99 -28.76 -7.88
N HIS A 198 -4.38 -29.21 -6.69
CA HIS A 198 -3.60 -28.97 -5.48
C HIS A 198 -2.21 -29.61 -5.58
N HIS A 199 -1.16 -28.83 -5.32
CA HIS A 199 0.25 -29.20 -5.53
C HIS A 199 0.66 -30.54 -4.86
N ARG A 200 0.14 -30.86 -3.67
CA ARG A 200 0.44 -32.11 -2.95
C ARG A 200 -0.59 -33.22 -3.18
N THR A 201 -1.87 -32.91 -3.02
CA THR A 201 -2.94 -33.93 -2.94
C THR A 201 -3.64 -34.18 -4.26
N GLN A 202 -3.37 -33.38 -5.30
CA GLN A 202 -3.99 -33.46 -6.63
C GLN A 202 -5.53 -33.35 -6.59
N VAL A 203 -6.08 -32.73 -5.54
CA VAL A 203 -7.51 -32.42 -5.43
C VAL A 203 -7.83 -31.24 -6.36
N PRO A 204 -8.91 -31.28 -7.15
CA PRO A 204 -9.31 -30.16 -8.00
C PRO A 204 -9.89 -29.04 -7.13
N LEU A 205 -9.24 -27.88 -7.15
CA LEU A 205 -9.64 -26.67 -6.44
C LEU A 205 -10.27 -25.68 -7.42
N LEU A 206 -11.26 -24.91 -6.97
CA LEU A 206 -11.88 -23.87 -7.78
C LEU A 206 -10.90 -22.70 -7.95
N CYS A 207 -10.73 -22.21 -9.17
CA CYS A 207 -9.99 -20.98 -9.45
C CYS A 207 -10.88 -19.77 -9.19
N MET A 208 -10.29 -18.71 -8.63
CA MET A 208 -10.98 -17.43 -8.51
C MET A 208 -10.98 -16.73 -9.87
N ASP A 209 -12.14 -16.68 -10.50
CA ASP A 209 -12.37 -16.01 -11.77
C ASP A 209 -13.02 -14.66 -11.49
N GLU A 210 -12.24 -13.58 -11.54
CA GLU A 210 -12.74 -12.21 -11.29
C GLU A 210 -13.84 -11.82 -12.29
N GLU A 211 -13.75 -12.29 -13.54
CA GLU A 211 -14.78 -12.04 -14.56
C GLU A 211 -16.11 -12.70 -14.16
N LEU A 212 -16.06 -13.92 -13.60
CA LEU A 212 -17.27 -14.61 -13.14
C LEU A 212 -17.96 -13.86 -11.99
N MET A 213 -17.18 -13.32 -11.04
CA MET A 213 -17.71 -12.57 -9.90
C MET A 213 -18.30 -11.22 -10.34
N GLU A 214 -17.64 -10.49 -11.24
CA GLU A 214 -18.16 -9.25 -11.80
C GLU A 214 -19.49 -9.48 -12.54
N ILE A 215 -19.56 -10.54 -13.37
CA ILE A 215 -20.79 -10.92 -14.07
C ILE A 215 -21.91 -11.34 -13.10
N LEU A 216 -21.57 -11.98 -11.98
CA LEU A 216 -22.54 -12.37 -10.96
C LEU A 216 -23.14 -11.14 -10.28
N GLU A 217 -22.30 -10.21 -9.85
CA GLU A 217 -22.72 -8.95 -9.20
C GLU A 217 -23.56 -8.09 -10.16
N ASP A 218 -23.11 -7.92 -11.40
CA ASP A 218 -23.84 -7.16 -12.43
C ASP A 218 -25.22 -7.75 -12.70
N ASN A 219 -25.31 -9.07 -12.86
CA ASN A 219 -26.58 -9.76 -13.11
C ASN A 219 -27.52 -9.71 -11.89
N GLN A 220 -27.00 -9.74 -10.66
CA GLN A 220 -27.79 -9.52 -9.46
C GLN A 220 -28.36 -8.09 -9.40
N VAL A 221 -27.56 -7.08 -9.72
CA VAL A 221 -28.01 -5.68 -9.80
C VAL A 221 -29.06 -5.50 -10.90
N GLN A 222 -28.87 -6.13 -12.06
CA GLN A 222 -29.86 -6.13 -13.14
C GLN A 222 -31.20 -6.74 -12.69
N LEU A 223 -31.19 -7.90 -12.02
CA LEU A 223 -32.39 -8.54 -11.49
C LEU A 223 -33.07 -7.67 -10.41
N GLN A 224 -32.29 -7.00 -9.55
CA GLN A 224 -32.82 -6.08 -8.54
C GLN A 224 -33.54 -4.87 -9.19
N ASN A 225 -32.98 -4.33 -10.27
CA ASN A 225 -33.60 -3.28 -11.07
C ASN A 225 -34.89 -3.75 -11.76
N LEU A 226 -34.94 -5.01 -12.21
CA LEU A 226 -36.15 -5.60 -12.78
C LEU A 226 -37.28 -5.76 -11.74
N ILE A 227 -36.97 -6.19 -10.52
CA ILE A 227 -37.95 -6.36 -9.42
C ILE A 227 -38.53 -5.02 -8.97
N SER A 228 -37.72 -3.97 -8.90
CA SER A 228 -38.17 -2.63 -8.52
C SER A 228 -39.04 -1.95 -9.61
N SER A 229 -39.09 -2.50 -10.81
CA SER A 229 -39.89 -1.97 -11.91
C SER A 229 -41.38 -2.20 -11.70
N LYS A 230 -42.17 -1.15 -11.91
CA LYS A 230 -43.65 -1.20 -11.84
C LYS A 230 -44.30 -2.15 -12.88
N TYR A 231 -43.54 -2.62 -13.86
CA TYR A 231 -44.02 -3.50 -14.94
C TYR A 231 -43.68 -4.99 -14.74
N VAL A 232 -43.11 -5.38 -13.59
CA VAL A 232 -42.60 -6.74 -13.34
C VAL A 232 -43.70 -7.81 -13.18
N ALA A 233 -44.95 -7.42 -12.99
CA ALA A 233 -46.03 -8.31 -12.54
C ALA A 233 -46.15 -9.64 -13.34
N HIS A 234 -45.90 -9.62 -14.66
CA HIS A 234 -45.95 -10.82 -15.49
C HIS A 234 -44.73 -11.75 -15.31
N PHE A 235 -43.56 -11.17 -15.06
CA PHE A 235 -42.28 -11.88 -14.95
C PHE A 235 -41.84 -12.10 -13.50
N LEU A 236 -42.66 -11.73 -12.51
CA LEU A 236 -42.28 -11.73 -11.09
C LEU A 236 -41.75 -13.09 -10.63
N ASP A 237 -42.43 -14.18 -10.98
CA ASP A 237 -42.03 -15.54 -10.58
C ASP A 237 -40.68 -15.94 -11.18
N GLU A 238 -40.46 -15.60 -12.46
CA GLU A 238 -39.22 -15.93 -13.18
C GLU A 238 -38.03 -15.09 -12.68
N VAL A 239 -38.23 -13.78 -12.51
CA VAL A 239 -37.22 -12.85 -11.99
C VAL A 239 -36.88 -13.21 -10.54
N SER A 240 -37.87 -13.53 -9.70
CA SER A 240 -37.65 -13.95 -8.31
C SER A 240 -36.92 -15.29 -8.24
N SER A 241 -37.24 -16.23 -9.13
CA SER A 241 -36.52 -17.50 -9.25
C SER A 241 -35.05 -17.26 -9.59
N TRP A 242 -34.73 -16.42 -10.59
CA TRP A 242 -33.36 -16.09 -10.95
C TRP A 242 -32.62 -15.35 -9.83
N GLN A 243 -33.28 -14.40 -9.16
CA GLN A 243 -32.70 -13.67 -8.04
C GLN A 243 -32.30 -14.63 -6.91
N ASN A 244 -33.20 -15.54 -6.52
CA ASN A 244 -32.91 -16.55 -5.50
C ASN A 244 -31.75 -17.46 -5.93
N ARG A 245 -31.73 -17.92 -7.19
CA ARG A 245 -30.65 -18.77 -7.70
C ARG A 245 -29.29 -18.08 -7.65
N LEU A 246 -29.18 -16.86 -8.17
CA LEU A 246 -27.91 -16.13 -8.19
C LEU A 246 -27.48 -15.69 -6.77
N SER A 247 -28.42 -15.46 -5.86
CA SER A 247 -28.10 -15.21 -4.45
C SER A 247 -27.55 -16.47 -3.75
N VAL A 248 -28.10 -17.66 -4.05
CA VAL A 248 -27.53 -18.93 -3.55
C VAL A 248 -26.15 -19.19 -4.16
N VAL A 249 -25.96 -18.90 -5.46
CA VAL A 249 -24.66 -19.03 -6.13
C VAL A 249 -23.61 -18.18 -5.41
N ASP A 250 -23.89 -16.90 -5.18
CA ASP A 250 -22.98 -15.96 -4.50
C ASP A 250 -22.59 -16.41 -3.09
N THR A 251 -23.60 -16.76 -2.28
CA THR A 251 -23.38 -17.22 -0.90
C THR A 251 -22.59 -18.53 -0.83
N VAL A 252 -22.85 -19.49 -1.74
CA VAL A 252 -22.12 -20.75 -1.82
C VAL A 252 -20.69 -20.56 -2.33
N ILE A 253 -20.48 -19.73 -3.35
CA ILE A 253 -19.13 -19.42 -3.87
C ILE A 253 -18.29 -18.74 -2.79
N SER A 254 -18.86 -17.76 -2.09
CA SER A 254 -18.19 -17.02 -1.01
C SER A 254 -17.70 -17.96 0.10
N ILE A 255 -18.59 -18.83 0.62
CA ILE A 255 -18.20 -19.78 1.68
C ILE A 255 -17.28 -20.88 1.16
N TRP A 256 -17.41 -21.30 -0.10
CA TRP A 256 -16.52 -22.28 -0.70
C TRP A 256 -15.09 -21.77 -0.76
N PHE A 257 -14.88 -20.54 -1.24
CA PHE A 257 -13.54 -19.95 -1.28
C PHE A 257 -12.95 -19.74 0.11
N GLU A 258 -13.78 -19.39 1.11
CA GLU A 258 -13.34 -19.32 2.49
C GLU A 258 -12.89 -20.69 3.03
N VAL A 259 -13.68 -21.73 2.83
CA VAL A 259 -13.37 -23.11 3.21
C VAL A 259 -12.12 -23.61 2.48
N GLN A 260 -12.04 -23.42 1.16
CA GLN A 260 -10.92 -23.85 0.34
C GLN A 260 -9.62 -23.19 0.77
N ARG A 261 -9.64 -21.88 1.03
CA ARG A 261 -8.48 -21.12 1.52
C ARG A 261 -8.02 -21.65 2.89
N THR A 262 -8.97 -21.82 3.81
CA THR A 262 -8.69 -22.28 5.18
C THR A 262 -8.18 -23.73 5.19
N TRP A 263 -8.81 -24.61 4.40
CA TRP A 263 -8.39 -25.99 4.24
C TRP A 263 -7.00 -26.10 3.59
N THR A 264 -6.71 -25.33 2.53
CA THR A 264 -5.39 -25.36 1.87
C THR A 264 -4.29 -24.93 2.83
N HIS A 265 -4.55 -23.91 3.65
CA HIS A 265 -3.62 -23.49 4.70
C HIS A 265 -3.39 -24.59 5.74
N LEU A 266 -4.46 -25.16 6.30
CA LEU A 266 -4.37 -26.17 7.36
C LEU A 266 -3.88 -27.54 6.86
N GLU A 267 -4.11 -27.91 5.60
CA GLU A 267 -3.63 -29.16 5.00
C GLU A 267 -2.11 -29.21 5.00
N SER A 268 -1.48 -28.10 4.61
CA SER A 268 -0.01 -28.00 4.60
C SER A 268 0.62 -28.19 5.99
N ILE A 269 -0.17 -28.00 7.05
CA ILE A 269 0.27 -28.07 8.45
C ILE A 269 -0.08 -29.44 9.06
N PHE A 270 -1.37 -29.81 9.08
CA PHE A 270 -1.90 -31.01 9.73
C PHE A 270 -1.80 -32.30 8.90
N ILE A 271 -1.49 -32.21 7.61
CA ILE A 271 -1.15 -33.36 6.76
C ILE A 271 0.30 -33.24 6.29
N GLY A 272 0.79 -32.00 6.14
CA GLY A 272 2.12 -31.73 5.65
C GLY A 272 3.27 -31.88 6.62
N SER A 273 3.04 -31.75 7.92
CA SER A 273 4.09 -31.80 8.94
C SER A 273 3.84 -32.90 9.97
N GLU A 274 4.62 -33.97 9.90
CA GLU A 274 4.57 -35.06 10.89
C GLU A 274 4.87 -34.58 12.32
N ASP A 275 5.79 -33.63 12.46
CA ASP A 275 6.17 -33.06 13.75
C ASP A 275 4.99 -32.37 14.44
N ILE A 276 4.23 -31.52 13.73
CA ILE A 276 3.04 -30.86 14.29
C ILE A 276 1.93 -31.88 14.56
N CYS A 277 1.76 -32.88 13.67
CA CYS A 277 0.78 -33.95 13.87
C CYS A 277 1.04 -34.76 15.14
N SER A 278 2.30 -35.02 15.45
CA SER A 278 2.67 -35.74 16.67
C SER A 278 2.34 -34.95 17.95
N GLN A 279 2.33 -33.61 17.88
CA GLN A 279 2.05 -32.75 19.03
C GLN A 279 0.57 -32.42 19.22
N MET A 280 -0.23 -32.48 18.15
CA MET A 280 -1.67 -32.15 18.16
C MET A 280 -2.55 -33.30 17.63
N PRO A 281 -2.50 -34.50 18.22
CA PRO A 281 -3.15 -35.69 17.63
C PRO A 281 -4.68 -35.60 17.55
N GLU A 282 -5.33 -34.92 18.50
CA GLU A 282 -6.79 -34.75 18.49
C GLU A 282 -7.26 -33.85 17.35
N ASP A 283 -6.56 -32.74 17.12
CA ASP A 283 -6.88 -31.79 16.05
C ASP A 283 -6.46 -32.31 14.67
N THR A 284 -5.36 -33.06 14.56
CA THR A 284 -5.00 -33.80 13.34
C THR A 284 -6.13 -34.77 12.95
N LYS A 285 -6.60 -35.59 13.90
CA LYS A 285 -7.71 -36.51 13.63
C LYS A 285 -9.01 -35.79 13.25
N ARG A 286 -9.27 -34.63 13.86
CA ARG A 286 -10.40 -33.77 13.47
C ARG A 286 -10.24 -33.28 12.03
N PHE A 287 -9.03 -32.83 11.67
CA PHE A 287 -8.71 -32.32 10.34
C PHE A 287 -8.76 -33.41 9.27
N GLU A 288 -8.28 -34.63 9.53
CA GLU A 288 -8.43 -35.78 8.61
C GLU A 288 -9.90 -36.04 8.24
N GLY A 289 -10.80 -35.93 9.22
CA GLY A 289 -12.23 -36.03 8.97
C GLY A 289 -12.75 -34.87 8.10
N ILE A 290 -12.24 -33.66 8.29
CA ILE A 290 -12.61 -32.49 7.48
C ILE A 290 -12.07 -32.64 6.05
N ASP A 291 -10.84 -33.11 5.92
CA ASP A 291 -10.14 -33.35 4.66
C ASP A 291 -10.89 -34.37 3.80
N ALA A 292 -11.35 -35.47 4.40
CA ALA A 292 -12.20 -36.44 3.72
C ALA A 292 -13.53 -35.82 3.24
N ASP A 293 -14.21 -35.05 4.10
CA ASP A 293 -15.48 -34.40 3.76
C ASP A 293 -15.32 -33.37 2.64
N PHE A 294 -14.27 -32.53 2.71
CA PHE A 294 -13.99 -31.52 1.70
C PHE A 294 -13.59 -32.14 0.36
N LYS A 295 -12.75 -33.18 0.35
CA LYS A 295 -12.39 -33.92 -0.87
C LYS A 295 -13.61 -34.49 -1.58
N VAL A 296 -14.56 -35.07 -0.84
CA VAL A 296 -15.83 -35.57 -1.40
C VAL A 296 -16.61 -34.45 -2.08
N LEU A 297 -16.70 -33.26 -1.47
CA LEU A 297 -17.36 -32.12 -2.07
C LEU A 297 -16.60 -31.59 -3.31
N ALA A 298 -15.28 -31.45 -3.24
CA ALA A 298 -14.45 -30.98 -4.35
C ALA A 298 -14.56 -31.89 -5.59
N TYR A 299 -14.50 -33.20 -5.41
CA TYR A 299 -14.71 -34.14 -6.52
C TYR A 299 -16.15 -34.15 -7.04
N ALA A 300 -17.16 -33.94 -6.18
CA ALA A 300 -18.54 -33.81 -6.62
C ALA A 300 -18.75 -32.54 -7.47
N ALA A 301 -18.19 -31.40 -7.04
CA ALA A 301 -18.23 -30.16 -7.82
C ALA A 301 -17.53 -30.31 -9.18
N TYR A 302 -16.40 -31.03 -9.22
CA TYR A 302 -15.68 -31.32 -10.46
C TYR A 302 -16.50 -32.14 -11.47
N GLN A 303 -17.42 -32.99 -11.01
CA GLN A 303 -18.32 -33.77 -11.88
C GLN A 303 -19.43 -32.92 -12.52
N THR A 304 -19.83 -31.83 -11.86
CA THR A 304 -20.86 -30.89 -12.34
C THR A 304 -20.24 -29.51 -12.57
N PRO A 305 -19.66 -29.25 -13.75
CA PRO A 305 -18.88 -28.03 -13.99
C PRO A 305 -19.72 -26.76 -14.10
N ASN A 306 -21.03 -26.85 -14.37
CA ASN A 306 -21.89 -25.67 -14.47
C ASN A 306 -22.02 -24.96 -13.12
N VAL A 307 -21.83 -23.65 -13.12
CA VAL A 307 -21.79 -22.82 -11.89
C VAL A 307 -23.09 -22.88 -11.10
N VAL A 308 -24.23 -22.77 -11.80
CA VAL A 308 -25.56 -22.73 -11.18
C VAL A 308 -26.00 -24.12 -10.70
N GLU A 309 -25.76 -25.15 -11.50
CA GLU A 309 -26.14 -26.52 -11.12
C GLU A 309 -25.31 -27.06 -9.94
N SER A 310 -24.00 -26.78 -9.93
CA SER A 310 -23.10 -27.21 -8.85
C SER A 310 -23.50 -26.59 -7.49
N THR A 311 -23.81 -25.29 -7.50
CA THR A 311 -24.10 -24.51 -6.28
C THR A 311 -25.50 -24.74 -5.70
N ILE A 312 -26.50 -25.09 -6.53
CA ILE A 312 -27.90 -25.31 -6.09
C ILE A 312 -28.11 -26.73 -5.50
N THR A 313 -27.04 -27.51 -5.32
CA THR A 313 -27.13 -28.82 -4.69
C THR A 313 -27.75 -28.74 -3.28
N PRO A 314 -28.83 -29.50 -2.98
CA PRO A 314 -29.53 -29.40 -1.70
C PRO A 314 -28.61 -29.63 -0.50
N GLY A 315 -28.58 -28.67 0.42
CA GLY A 315 -27.79 -28.76 1.66
C GLY A 315 -26.29 -28.52 1.49
N LEU A 316 -25.80 -28.12 0.31
CA LEU A 316 -24.38 -27.82 0.09
C LEU A 316 -23.87 -26.71 1.01
N PHE A 317 -24.61 -25.59 1.11
CA PHE A 317 -24.28 -24.48 1.99
C PHE A 317 -24.10 -24.93 3.45
N SER A 318 -25.05 -25.70 3.99
CA SER A 318 -24.99 -26.21 5.37
C SER A 318 -23.81 -27.16 5.60
N LYS A 319 -23.41 -27.95 4.59
CA LYS A 319 -22.20 -28.78 4.67
C LYS A 319 -20.93 -27.95 4.68
N LEU A 320 -20.83 -26.92 3.83
CA LEU A 320 -19.68 -26.00 3.79
C LEU A 320 -19.57 -25.21 5.09
N GLU A 321 -20.70 -24.73 5.64
CA GLU A 321 -20.75 -24.05 6.93
C GLU A 321 -20.31 -24.97 8.09
N GLY A 322 -20.75 -26.23 8.08
CA GLY A 322 -20.29 -27.24 9.05
C GLY A 322 -18.79 -27.52 8.95
N ILE A 323 -18.24 -27.58 7.72
CA ILE A 323 -16.80 -27.71 7.48
C ILE A 323 -16.06 -26.47 7.99
N GLN A 324 -16.52 -25.27 7.65
CA GLN A 324 -15.89 -24.01 8.05
C GLN A 324 -15.85 -23.87 9.57
N SER A 325 -16.95 -24.18 10.26
CA SER A 325 -17.00 -24.17 11.73
C SER A 325 -15.95 -25.12 12.35
N ARG A 326 -15.80 -26.34 11.80
CA ARG A 326 -14.79 -27.30 12.24
C ARG A 326 -13.37 -26.85 11.90
N LEU A 327 -13.15 -26.23 10.74
CA LEU A 327 -11.86 -25.63 10.36
C LEU A 327 -11.47 -24.51 11.32
N SER A 328 -12.39 -23.63 11.69
CA SER A 328 -12.15 -22.57 12.67
C SER A 328 -11.74 -23.10 14.05
N LEU A 329 -12.24 -24.28 14.46
CA LEU A 329 -11.78 -24.93 15.69
C LEU A 329 -10.32 -25.38 15.57
N CYS A 330 -9.92 -25.95 14.43
CA CYS A 330 -8.54 -26.32 14.17
C CYS A 330 -7.63 -25.09 14.12
N GLU A 331 -8.04 -23.98 13.48
CA GLU A 331 -7.28 -22.73 13.49
C GLU A 331 -7.10 -22.16 14.90
N LYS A 332 -8.15 -22.23 15.72
CA LYS A 332 -8.08 -21.78 17.12
C LYS A 332 -7.09 -22.63 17.92
N ALA A 333 -7.17 -23.95 17.80
CA ALA A 333 -6.25 -24.87 18.47
C ALA A 333 -4.80 -24.63 18.00
N LEU A 334 -4.59 -24.42 16.69
CA LEU A 334 -3.28 -24.09 16.14
C LEU A 334 -2.74 -22.78 16.73
N ARG A 335 -3.58 -21.74 16.86
CA ARG A 335 -3.18 -20.47 17.47
C ARG A 335 -2.75 -20.63 18.93
N GLU A 336 -3.51 -21.38 19.72
CA GLU A 336 -3.20 -21.69 21.12
C GLU A 336 -1.90 -22.51 21.25
N TYR A 337 -1.67 -23.45 20.33
CA TYR A 337 -0.42 -24.20 20.24
C TYR A 337 0.77 -23.29 19.92
N LEU A 338 0.65 -22.41 18.92
CA LEU A 338 1.70 -21.44 18.58
C LEU A 338 2.01 -20.51 19.75
N ASP A 339 1.00 -20.04 20.49
CA ASP A 339 1.19 -19.21 21.68
C ASP A 339 1.92 -19.97 22.81
N THR A 340 1.62 -21.26 22.98
CA THR A 340 2.37 -22.13 23.91
C THR A 340 3.84 -22.23 23.51
N LYS A 341 4.14 -22.36 22.21
CA LYS A 341 5.52 -22.36 21.70
C LYS A 341 6.21 -21.02 21.89
N ARG A 342 5.50 -19.89 21.71
CA ARG A 342 6.03 -18.55 21.99
C ARG A 342 6.39 -18.36 23.47
N LEU A 343 5.60 -18.92 24.38
CA LEU A 343 5.92 -18.90 25.81
C LEU A 343 7.15 -19.77 26.14
N ALA A 344 7.31 -20.91 25.46
CA ALA A 344 8.44 -21.81 25.66
C ALA A 344 9.77 -21.21 25.16
N PHE A 345 9.76 -20.57 23.98
CA PHE A 345 10.90 -19.81 23.45
C PHE A 345 10.48 -18.39 23.06
N PRO A 346 10.66 -17.40 23.97
CA PRO A 346 10.15 -16.04 23.81
C PRO A 346 10.64 -15.24 22.60
N ARG A 347 11.68 -15.69 21.89
CA ARG A 347 12.10 -15.03 20.64
C ARG A 347 11.10 -15.26 19.50
N PHE A 348 10.23 -16.26 19.59
CA PHE A 348 9.17 -16.50 18.62
C PHE A 348 8.08 -15.41 18.59
N TYR A 349 8.05 -14.49 19.56
CA TYR A 349 7.19 -13.30 19.48
C TYR A 349 7.63 -12.31 18.39
N PHE A 350 8.86 -12.43 17.87
CA PHE A 350 9.44 -11.49 16.91
C PHE A 350 9.51 -12.03 15.47
N VAL A 351 8.99 -13.23 15.24
CA VAL A 351 8.89 -13.83 13.89
C VAL A 351 7.43 -13.90 13.46
N SER A 352 7.20 -13.94 12.15
CA SER A 352 5.85 -14.11 11.61
C SER A 352 5.29 -15.49 11.97
N SER A 353 3.96 -15.62 12.04
CA SER A 353 3.32 -16.93 12.27
C SER A 353 3.67 -17.95 11.18
N ALA A 354 3.89 -17.51 9.95
CA ALA A 354 4.31 -18.39 8.84
C ALA A 354 5.74 -18.92 9.05
N ASP A 355 6.68 -18.04 9.42
CA ASP A 355 8.05 -18.46 9.75
C ASP A 355 8.08 -19.40 10.97
N LEU A 356 7.28 -19.09 12.00
CA LEU A 356 7.16 -19.94 13.18
C LEU A 356 6.66 -21.35 12.82
N LEU A 357 5.65 -21.44 11.95
CA LEU A 357 5.15 -22.73 11.47
C LEU A 357 6.21 -23.50 10.69
N ASP A 358 6.98 -22.83 9.84
CA ASP A 358 8.07 -23.45 9.06
C ASP A 358 9.26 -23.90 9.95
N ILE A 359 9.52 -23.18 11.04
CA ILE A 359 10.49 -23.58 12.07
C ILE A 359 10.00 -24.82 12.82
N LEU A 360 8.71 -24.84 13.21
CA LEU A 360 8.11 -25.94 13.96
C LEU A 360 7.94 -27.20 13.11
N SER A 361 7.61 -27.04 11.82
CA SER A 361 7.39 -28.16 10.91
C SER A 361 8.67 -28.91 10.57
N ASN A 362 9.80 -28.21 10.58
CA ASN A 362 11.14 -28.73 10.32
C ASN A 362 11.99 -28.81 11.60
N GLY A 363 11.36 -28.74 12.78
CA GLY A 363 12.05 -28.58 14.06
C GLY A 363 13.04 -29.69 14.40
N THR A 364 12.84 -30.88 13.82
CA THR A 364 13.73 -32.04 13.95
C THR A 364 14.95 -32.01 13.03
N ASN A 365 14.97 -31.11 12.03
CA ASN A 365 16.07 -30.92 11.08
C ASN A 365 16.69 -29.51 11.23
N PRO A 366 17.75 -29.36 12.06
CA PRO A 366 18.38 -28.06 12.32
C PRO A 366 18.87 -27.32 11.08
N GLN A 367 19.27 -28.04 10.03
CA GLN A 367 19.77 -27.44 8.79
C GLN A 367 18.68 -26.68 8.03
N GLN A 368 17.43 -27.15 8.07
CA GLN A 368 16.31 -26.45 7.45
C GLN A 368 15.86 -25.25 8.28
N VAL A 369 16.02 -25.31 9.61
CA VAL A 369 15.72 -24.21 10.52
C VAL A 369 16.78 -23.09 10.42
N GLN A 370 18.00 -23.42 10.00
CA GLN A 370 19.14 -22.49 9.87
C GLN A 370 18.80 -21.20 9.12
N LYS A 371 18.00 -21.28 8.05
CA LYS A 371 17.55 -20.12 7.26
C LYS A 371 16.81 -19.05 8.09
N HIS A 372 16.25 -19.42 9.24
CA HIS A 372 15.54 -18.53 10.15
C HIS A 372 16.38 -18.00 11.32
N LEU A 373 17.61 -18.49 11.51
CA LEU A 373 18.46 -18.06 12.64
C LEU A 373 18.73 -16.55 12.61
N SER A 374 18.90 -15.97 11.42
CA SER A 374 19.10 -14.53 11.22
C SER A 374 17.92 -13.66 11.66
N LYS A 375 16.72 -14.26 11.82
CA LYS A 375 15.51 -13.62 12.36
C LYS A 375 15.40 -13.79 13.88
N LEU A 376 15.91 -14.90 14.42
CA LEU A 376 15.85 -15.24 15.85
C LEU A 376 17.03 -14.64 16.65
N PHE A 377 18.18 -14.44 16.03
CA PHE A 377 19.40 -13.91 16.62
C PHE A 377 19.84 -12.65 15.89
N ASP A 378 20.57 -11.75 16.56
CA ASP A 378 21.03 -10.50 15.95
C ASP A 378 21.97 -10.79 14.76
N ASN A 379 22.95 -11.68 14.99
CA ASN A 379 23.98 -11.95 13.99
C ASN A 379 24.46 -13.41 13.91
N ILE A 380 23.58 -14.39 14.17
CA ILE A 380 23.83 -15.79 13.75
C ILE A 380 23.14 -15.98 12.41
N ALA A 381 23.92 -16.05 11.33
CA ALA A 381 23.42 -16.35 10.00
C ALA A 381 23.37 -17.86 9.77
N GLU A 382 24.45 -18.55 10.14
CA GLU A 382 24.64 -19.97 9.84
C GLU A 382 25.33 -20.70 11.00
N MET A 383 25.21 -22.02 11.03
CA MET A 383 25.87 -22.89 11.99
C MET A 383 26.74 -23.91 11.26
N ARG A 384 27.90 -24.19 11.84
CA ARG A 384 28.75 -25.30 11.37
C ARG A 384 28.37 -26.56 12.12
N PHE A 385 27.94 -27.59 11.40
CA PHE A 385 27.65 -28.91 11.98
C PHE A 385 28.84 -29.84 11.82
N GLU A 386 28.98 -30.77 12.76
CA GLU A 386 29.86 -31.92 12.63
C GLU A 386 29.41 -32.78 11.44
N THR A 387 30.33 -33.35 10.67
CA THR A 387 30.03 -34.25 9.55
C THR A 387 30.36 -35.69 9.95
N ASP A 388 29.51 -36.63 9.56
CA ASP A 388 29.80 -38.06 9.71
C ASP A 388 30.88 -38.54 8.72
N GLU A 389 31.27 -39.83 8.80
CA GLU A 389 32.29 -40.45 7.93
C GLU A 389 31.88 -40.45 6.44
N GLU A 390 30.59 -40.27 6.13
CA GLU A 390 30.03 -40.20 4.78
C GLU A 390 29.85 -38.76 4.28
N GLY A 391 30.15 -37.76 5.10
CA GLY A 391 30.05 -36.33 4.79
C GLY A 391 28.65 -35.73 5.01
N ASN A 392 27.71 -36.47 5.60
CA ASN A 392 26.41 -35.93 5.97
C ASN A 392 26.52 -35.13 7.28
N PRO A 393 25.89 -33.95 7.35
CA PRO A 393 25.93 -33.14 8.55
C PRO A 393 25.09 -33.75 9.68
N SER A 394 25.75 -33.97 10.82
CA SER A 394 25.18 -34.35 12.11
C SER A 394 24.27 -33.24 12.67
N LYS A 395 23.61 -33.52 13.80
CA LYS A 395 22.80 -32.55 14.56
C LYS A 395 23.62 -31.82 15.63
N THR A 396 24.93 -32.02 15.67
CA THR A 396 25.84 -31.37 16.63
C THR A 396 26.48 -30.14 15.98
N GLY A 397 26.21 -28.96 16.53
CA GLY A 397 26.82 -27.69 16.12
C GLY A 397 28.20 -27.50 16.76
N LEU A 398 29.20 -27.14 15.95
CA LEU A 398 30.59 -26.88 16.33
C LEU A 398 30.90 -25.39 16.45
N GLY A 399 30.12 -24.52 15.81
CA GLY A 399 30.33 -23.08 15.81
C GLY A 399 29.25 -22.33 15.02
N MET A 400 29.35 -21.01 15.02
CA MET A 400 28.43 -20.10 14.35
C MET A 400 29.13 -19.17 13.37
N TYR A 401 28.42 -18.80 12.32
CA TYR A 401 28.83 -17.79 11.34
C TYR A 401 27.96 -16.55 11.45
N SER A 402 28.59 -15.37 11.38
CA SER A 402 27.89 -14.09 11.29
C SER A 402 27.41 -13.77 9.86
N LYS A 403 26.59 -12.73 9.73
CA LYS A 403 26.18 -12.17 8.42
C LYS A 403 27.35 -11.60 7.63
N GLU A 404 28.44 -11.26 8.32
CA GLU A 404 29.71 -10.79 7.76
C GLU A 404 30.73 -11.93 7.57
N GLU A 405 30.27 -13.18 7.63
CA GLU A 405 31.09 -14.39 7.43
C GLU A 405 32.17 -14.62 8.51
N GLU A 406 32.04 -13.98 9.69
CA GLU A 406 32.91 -14.25 10.84
C GLU A 406 32.55 -15.61 11.46
N TYR A 407 33.53 -16.52 11.56
CA TYR A 407 33.36 -17.82 12.22
C TYR A 407 33.79 -17.77 13.68
N VAL A 408 32.92 -18.23 14.59
CA VAL A 408 33.23 -18.38 16.02
C VAL A 408 32.99 -19.84 16.43
N PRO A 409 34.03 -20.57 16.86
CA PRO A 409 33.87 -21.92 17.39
C PRO A 409 33.15 -21.87 18.74
N PHE A 410 32.28 -22.84 19.03
CA PHE A 410 31.64 -22.92 20.34
C PHE A 410 32.60 -23.47 21.40
N SER A 411 32.52 -22.96 22.62
CA SER A 411 33.32 -23.48 23.75
C SER A 411 32.93 -24.93 24.08
N HIS A 412 31.66 -25.27 23.88
CA HIS A 412 31.14 -26.63 23.95
C HIS A 412 30.21 -26.90 22.76
N CYS A 413 30.24 -28.13 22.23
CA CYS A 413 29.38 -28.51 21.10
C CYS A 413 27.89 -28.37 21.48
N CYS A 414 27.09 -27.79 20.59
CA CYS A 414 25.65 -27.59 20.79
C CYS A 414 24.86 -28.73 20.15
N GLU A 415 24.24 -29.59 20.95
CA GLU A 415 23.34 -30.62 20.43
C GLU A 415 21.98 -30.05 20.00
N CYS A 416 21.65 -30.14 18.71
CA CYS A 416 20.40 -29.67 18.13
C CYS A 416 19.38 -30.81 17.97
N THR A 417 19.08 -31.49 19.06
CA THR A 417 18.18 -32.66 19.12
C THR A 417 16.88 -32.35 19.87
N GLY A 418 15.80 -33.07 19.58
CA GLY A 418 14.51 -32.91 20.25
C GLY A 418 13.69 -31.71 19.75
N GLN A 419 12.83 -31.16 20.63
CA GLN A 419 11.93 -30.04 20.30
C GLN A 419 12.71 -28.76 19.97
N VAL A 420 12.21 -28.01 19.00
CA VAL A 420 12.90 -26.84 18.43
C VAL A 420 13.15 -25.73 19.43
N GLU A 421 12.17 -25.43 20.27
CA GLU A 421 12.27 -24.45 21.35
C GLU A 421 13.34 -24.82 22.39
N VAL A 422 13.54 -26.11 22.65
CA VAL A 422 14.50 -26.59 23.65
C VAL A 422 15.91 -26.46 23.12
N TRP A 423 16.17 -26.93 21.90
CA TRP A 423 17.51 -26.82 21.34
C TRP A 423 17.88 -25.40 20.91
N LEU A 424 16.92 -24.55 20.50
CA LEU A 424 17.18 -23.12 20.29
C LEU A 424 17.55 -22.41 21.59
N THR A 425 16.97 -22.82 22.72
CA THR A 425 17.37 -22.33 24.05
C THR A 425 18.78 -22.79 24.40
N ARG A 426 19.13 -24.06 24.14
CA ARG A 426 20.52 -24.55 24.30
C ARG A 426 21.51 -23.80 23.42
N LEU A 427 21.14 -23.50 22.18
CA LEU A 427 21.96 -22.70 21.26
C LEU A 427 22.20 -21.30 21.81
N LEU A 428 21.15 -20.65 22.34
CA LEU A 428 21.25 -19.33 22.99
C LEU A 428 22.22 -19.35 24.18
N ASP A 429 22.12 -20.35 25.05
CA ASP A 429 23.00 -20.47 26.21
C ASP A 429 24.45 -20.81 25.79
N THR A 430 24.63 -21.65 24.77
CA THR A 430 25.94 -22.01 24.21
C THR A 430 26.62 -20.81 23.55
N MET A 431 25.87 -20.01 22.80
CA MET A 431 26.37 -18.77 22.20
C MET A 431 26.82 -17.78 23.29
N ARG A 432 26.02 -17.55 24.33
CA ARG A 432 26.36 -16.62 25.42
C ARG A 432 27.57 -17.09 26.24
N SER A 433 27.66 -18.39 26.52
CA SER A 433 28.81 -18.96 27.23
C SER A 433 30.08 -18.87 26.38
N THR A 434 30.02 -19.20 25.10
CA THR A 434 31.14 -19.07 24.16
C THR A 434 31.70 -17.64 24.15
N VAL A 435 30.86 -16.61 23.96
CA VAL A 435 31.31 -15.20 23.96
C VAL A 435 31.94 -14.80 25.30
N ARG A 436 31.43 -15.33 26.42
CA ARG A 436 31.97 -15.09 27.76
C ARG A 436 33.32 -15.77 27.98
N ASP A 437 33.48 -17.00 27.52
CA ASP A 437 34.70 -17.79 27.65
C ASP A 437 35.82 -17.15 26.83
N GLU A 438 35.54 -16.84 25.55
CA GLU A 438 36.42 -16.08 24.66
C GLU A 438 36.84 -14.72 25.28
N MET A 439 35.90 -13.99 25.87
CA MET A 439 36.20 -12.74 26.57
C MET A 439 37.08 -12.93 27.81
N THR A 440 36.92 -14.05 28.51
CA THR A 440 37.76 -14.38 29.68
C THR A 440 39.20 -14.64 29.24
N GLU A 441 39.39 -15.43 28.18
CA GLU A 441 40.71 -15.72 27.62
C GLU A 441 41.37 -14.48 27.03
N ALA A 442 40.62 -13.70 26.25
CA ALA A 442 41.09 -12.47 25.62
C ALA A 442 41.58 -11.42 26.62
N VAL A 443 40.88 -11.23 27.75
CA VAL A 443 41.30 -10.30 28.81
C VAL A 443 42.63 -10.75 29.44
N LEU A 444 42.81 -12.05 29.67
CA LEU A 444 44.04 -12.60 30.27
C LEU A 444 45.24 -12.51 29.32
N ALA A 445 45.04 -12.77 28.02
CA ALA A 445 46.10 -12.81 27.02
C ALA A 445 46.52 -11.44 26.47
N TYR A 446 45.87 -10.34 26.88
CA TYR A 446 46.09 -9.02 26.28
C TYR A 446 47.51 -8.48 26.44
N GLU A 447 48.18 -8.81 27.55
CA GLU A 447 49.56 -8.38 27.81
C GLU A 447 50.62 -9.30 27.18
N ASP A 448 50.23 -10.48 26.69
CA ASP A 448 51.16 -11.50 26.18
C ASP A 448 51.70 -11.18 24.78
N LYS A 449 50.96 -10.40 23.98
CA LYS A 449 51.29 -10.07 22.59
C LYS A 449 51.08 -8.58 22.28
N PRO A 450 51.75 -8.04 21.25
CA PRO A 450 51.43 -6.71 20.73
C PRO A 450 49.95 -6.61 20.34
N ARG A 451 49.34 -5.46 20.63
CA ARG A 451 47.90 -5.23 20.46
C ARG A 451 47.45 -5.53 19.02
N GLU A 452 48.20 -5.05 18.03
CA GLU A 452 47.92 -5.25 16.61
C GLU A 452 47.92 -6.72 16.16
N GLN A 453 48.58 -7.62 16.89
CA GLN A 453 48.56 -9.06 16.64
C GLN A 453 47.46 -9.74 17.45
N TRP A 454 47.36 -9.41 18.74
CA TRP A 454 46.34 -9.92 19.65
C TRP A 454 44.92 -9.69 19.12
N LEU A 455 44.68 -8.57 18.44
CA LEU A 455 43.38 -8.27 17.84
C LEU A 455 42.88 -9.39 16.94
N PHE A 456 43.72 -10.06 16.16
CA PHE A 456 43.31 -11.09 15.21
C PHE A 456 43.09 -12.48 15.84
N ASP A 457 43.53 -12.70 17.07
CA ASP A 457 43.37 -13.98 17.75
C ASP A 457 41.91 -14.24 18.18
N TYR A 458 41.11 -13.17 18.34
CA TYR A 458 39.75 -13.24 18.91
C TYR A 458 38.68 -12.68 17.97
N PRO A 459 37.40 -13.06 18.11
CA PRO A 459 36.30 -12.48 17.34
C PRO A 459 36.18 -10.95 17.51
N ALA A 460 35.66 -10.25 16.51
CA ALA A 460 35.59 -8.78 16.46
C ALA A 460 34.92 -8.16 17.68
N GLN A 461 33.78 -8.70 18.11
CA GLN A 461 33.05 -8.26 19.29
C GLN A 461 33.91 -8.39 20.57
N VAL A 462 34.58 -9.53 20.73
CA VAL A 462 35.41 -9.83 21.90
C VAL A 462 36.62 -8.91 21.94
N ALA A 463 37.33 -8.78 20.83
CA ALA A 463 38.49 -7.90 20.69
C ALA A 463 38.13 -6.43 20.99
N LEU A 464 36.99 -5.95 20.48
CA LEU A 464 36.49 -4.60 20.74
C LEU A 464 36.19 -4.37 22.22
N THR A 465 35.37 -5.22 22.84
CA THR A 465 34.99 -5.03 24.25
C THR A 465 36.17 -5.21 25.20
N CYS A 466 37.08 -6.17 24.93
CA CYS A 466 38.30 -6.34 25.72
C CYS A 466 39.24 -5.13 25.61
N THR A 467 39.34 -4.52 24.43
CA THR A 467 40.05 -3.23 24.27
C THR A 467 39.46 -2.15 25.17
N GLN A 468 38.13 -2.04 25.27
CA GLN A 468 37.46 -1.06 26.14
C GLN A 468 37.66 -1.36 27.64
N ILE A 469 37.73 -2.64 28.00
CA ILE A 469 38.07 -3.08 29.36
C ILE A 469 39.49 -2.62 29.72
N TRP A 470 40.45 -2.88 28.84
CA TRP A 470 41.85 -2.48 29.05
C TRP A 470 42.06 -0.97 29.01
N TRP A 471 41.31 -0.24 28.18
CA TRP A 471 41.28 1.21 28.23
C TRP A 471 40.84 1.71 29.61
N THR A 472 39.76 1.14 30.17
CA THR A 472 39.30 1.50 31.52
C THR A 472 40.33 1.16 32.59
N SER A 473 41.00 0.01 32.47
CA SER A 473 42.07 -0.43 33.38
C SER A 473 43.28 0.51 33.33
N ASP A 474 43.81 0.77 32.14
CA ASP A 474 44.99 1.62 31.92
C ASP A 474 44.78 3.06 32.42
N VAL A 475 43.58 3.61 32.20
CA VAL A 475 43.24 4.97 32.70
C VAL A 475 43.18 4.99 34.23
N ASN A 476 42.62 3.97 34.87
CA ASN A 476 42.61 3.87 36.33
C ASN A 476 44.02 3.65 36.90
N ILE A 477 44.88 2.90 36.21
CA ILE A 477 46.31 2.77 36.55
C ILE A 477 47.01 4.13 36.43
N ALA A 478 46.72 4.91 35.39
CA ALA A 478 47.26 6.26 35.23
C ALA A 478 46.82 7.18 36.38
N PHE A 479 45.55 7.13 36.81
CA PHE A 479 45.07 7.87 37.98
C PHE A 479 45.77 7.42 39.27
N ALA A 480 45.91 6.12 39.51
CA ALA A 480 46.63 5.61 40.69
C ALA A 480 48.09 6.10 40.73
N ARG A 481 48.79 6.10 39.59
CA ARG A 481 50.15 6.65 39.49
C ARG A 481 50.19 8.15 39.74
N MET A 482 49.18 8.91 39.30
CA MET A 482 49.09 10.34 39.62
C MET A 482 48.90 10.57 41.12
N GLU A 483 48.09 9.76 41.80
CA GLU A 483 47.92 9.81 43.26
C GLU A 483 49.23 9.46 44.02
N GLU A 484 50.07 8.61 43.45
CA GLU A 484 51.43 8.30 43.94
C GLU A 484 52.47 9.41 43.65
N GLY A 485 52.09 10.48 42.94
CA GLY A 485 52.95 11.64 42.65
C GLY A 485 53.55 11.68 41.23
N TYR A 486 53.12 10.81 40.31
CA TYR A 486 53.54 10.83 38.91
C TYR A 486 52.61 11.69 38.04
N ASP A 487 52.72 13.02 38.15
CA ASP A 487 51.83 14.01 37.50
C ASP A 487 51.71 13.88 35.95
N ASN A 488 52.68 13.23 35.29
CA ASN A 488 52.69 13.07 33.83
C ASN A 488 52.09 11.74 33.35
N ALA A 489 51.62 10.86 34.23
CA ALA A 489 51.17 9.51 33.85
C ALA A 489 50.07 9.53 32.77
N LEU A 490 49.10 10.45 32.87
CA LEU A 490 48.02 10.57 31.88
C LEU A 490 48.53 11.08 30.51
N LYS A 491 49.54 11.96 30.50
CA LYS A 491 50.16 12.45 29.25
C LYS A 491 51.00 11.38 28.57
N GLU A 492 51.69 10.54 29.34
CA GLU A 492 52.44 9.40 28.81
C GLU A 492 51.50 8.35 28.22
N TYR A 493 50.40 8.04 28.92
CA TYR A 493 49.37 7.16 28.41
C TYR A 493 48.74 7.69 27.11
N TYR A 494 48.45 9.00 27.04
CA TYR A 494 47.96 9.63 25.82
C TYR A 494 48.91 9.44 24.62
N ARG A 495 50.23 9.60 24.82
CA ARG A 495 51.22 9.35 23.76
C ARG A 495 51.23 7.88 23.32
N LYS A 496 51.14 6.94 24.26
CA LYS A 496 51.01 5.50 23.97
C LYS A 496 49.77 5.24 23.11
N GLN A 497 48.62 5.80 23.49
CA GLN A 497 47.36 5.62 22.78
C GLN A 497 47.40 6.19 21.35
N VAL A 498 47.96 7.39 21.17
CA VAL A 498 48.15 8.00 19.83
C VAL A 498 49.04 7.12 18.95
N SER A 499 50.14 6.57 19.50
CA SER A 499 51.01 5.67 18.76
C SER A 499 50.28 4.40 18.33
N GLN A 500 49.52 3.77 19.23
CA GLN A 500 48.76 2.56 18.91
C GLN A 500 47.68 2.83 17.85
N LEU A 501 46.96 3.95 17.95
CA LEU A 501 45.95 4.33 16.96
C LEU A 501 46.58 4.53 15.57
N ASN A 502 47.73 5.21 15.48
CA ASN A 502 48.42 5.41 14.21
C ASN A 502 48.87 4.08 13.56
N THR A 503 49.30 3.10 14.37
CA THR A 503 49.59 1.75 13.90
C THR A 503 48.35 1.10 13.28
N LEU A 504 47.19 1.17 13.93
CA LEU A 504 45.93 0.62 13.41
C LEU A 504 45.49 1.34 12.12
N ILE A 505 45.62 2.66 12.06
CA ILE A 505 45.32 3.45 10.84
C ILE A 505 46.20 3.02 9.67
N SER A 506 47.50 2.79 9.92
CA SER A 506 48.42 2.30 8.89
C SER A 506 48.06 0.90 8.40
N MET A 507 47.53 0.03 9.27
CA MET A 507 47.06 -1.30 8.88
C MET A 507 45.86 -1.26 7.93
N LEU A 508 44.97 -0.26 8.06
CA LEU A 508 43.77 -0.12 7.21
C LEU A 508 44.11 0.15 5.73
N ILE A 509 45.27 0.73 5.47
CA ILE A 509 45.80 0.98 4.13
C ILE A 509 46.40 -0.31 3.52
N GLY A 510 46.80 -1.26 4.37
CA GLY A 510 47.39 -2.53 3.96
C GLY A 510 46.41 -3.55 3.38
N GLN A 511 46.94 -4.74 3.07
CA GLN A 511 46.14 -5.88 2.63
C GLN A 511 45.48 -6.56 3.83
N LEU A 512 44.17 -6.45 3.91
CA LEU A 512 43.33 -7.07 4.94
C LEU A 512 42.13 -7.73 4.28
N THR A 513 41.59 -8.78 4.91
CA THR A 513 40.28 -9.32 4.54
C THR A 513 39.19 -8.28 4.80
N GLN A 514 38.03 -8.42 4.16
CA GLN A 514 36.92 -7.49 4.37
C GLN A 514 36.47 -7.46 5.84
N GLY A 515 36.39 -8.62 6.49
CA GLY A 515 36.06 -8.74 7.92
C GLY A 515 37.10 -8.09 8.83
N ASP A 516 38.38 -8.38 8.62
CA ASP A 516 39.47 -7.80 9.42
C ASP A 516 39.53 -6.28 9.29
N ARG A 517 39.32 -5.76 8.07
CA ARG A 517 39.24 -4.32 7.84
C ARG A 517 38.09 -3.72 8.64
N GLN A 518 36.88 -4.28 8.53
CA GLN A 518 35.70 -3.81 9.27
C GLN A 518 35.94 -3.82 10.79
N LYS A 519 36.62 -4.84 11.30
CA LYS A 519 36.99 -4.97 12.72
C LYS A 519 37.93 -3.84 13.15
N ILE A 520 39.01 -3.59 12.41
CA ILE A 520 39.94 -2.49 12.72
C ILE A 520 39.25 -1.13 12.61
N MET A 521 38.44 -0.89 11.56
CA MET A 521 37.66 0.36 11.40
C MET A 521 36.78 0.63 12.62
N THR A 522 36.14 -0.43 13.12
CA THR A 522 35.25 -0.38 14.28
C THR A 522 36.01 -0.04 15.56
N ILE A 523 37.18 -0.65 15.76
CA ILE A 523 38.05 -0.37 16.91
C ILE A 523 38.61 1.06 16.82
N CYS A 524 39.10 1.49 15.66
CA CYS A 524 39.59 2.85 15.44
C CYS A 524 38.52 3.90 15.77
N THR A 525 37.26 3.66 15.38
CA THR A 525 36.14 4.56 15.67
C THR A 525 35.98 4.80 17.18
N ILE A 526 36.06 3.74 18.00
CA ILE A 526 35.96 3.84 19.46
C ILE A 526 37.24 4.40 20.10
N ASP A 527 38.41 4.02 19.57
CA ASP A 527 39.72 4.49 20.07
C ASP A 527 39.93 6.00 19.87
N VAL A 528 39.41 6.57 18.77
CA VAL A 528 39.45 8.03 18.56
C VAL A 528 38.66 8.76 19.65
N HIS A 529 37.46 8.27 19.98
CA HIS A 529 36.68 8.82 21.10
C HIS A 529 37.44 8.69 22.42
N ALA A 530 37.97 7.50 22.71
CA ALA A 530 38.76 7.24 23.91
C ALA A 530 39.96 8.20 24.04
N ARG A 531 40.71 8.41 22.94
CA ARG A 531 41.83 9.37 22.85
C ARG A 531 41.38 10.80 23.15
N ASP A 532 40.27 11.23 22.56
CA ASP A 532 39.78 12.60 22.72
C ASP A 532 39.28 12.87 24.13
N ILE A 533 38.73 11.87 24.82
CA ILE A 533 38.39 11.97 26.24
C ILE A 533 39.65 12.18 27.10
N ILE A 534 40.73 11.42 26.85
CA ILE A 534 41.99 11.60 27.59
C ILE A 534 42.61 12.97 27.31
N ALA A 535 42.58 13.43 26.05
CA ALA A 535 43.02 14.78 25.69
C ALA A 535 42.24 15.87 26.45
N LYS A 536 40.90 15.71 26.55
CA LYS A 536 40.03 16.61 27.32
C LYS A 536 40.35 16.59 28.82
N MET A 537 40.62 15.41 29.39
CA MET A 537 41.02 15.27 30.80
C MET A 537 42.34 15.98 31.09
N ILE A 538 43.34 15.84 30.21
CA ILE A 538 44.63 16.53 30.33
C ILE A 538 44.42 18.05 30.25
N ALA A 539 43.61 18.52 29.29
CA ALA A 539 43.33 19.95 29.12
C ALA A 539 42.61 20.55 30.34
N GLN A 540 41.70 19.80 30.96
CA GLN A 540 40.96 20.22 32.16
C GLN A 540 41.69 19.91 33.47
N LYS A 541 42.90 19.35 33.42
CA LYS A 541 43.72 18.97 34.58
C LYS A 541 42.94 18.08 35.57
N VAL A 542 42.36 17.00 35.07
CA VAL A 542 41.68 16.01 35.92
C VAL A 542 42.72 15.21 36.71
N GLU A 543 42.58 15.17 38.04
CA GLU A 543 43.58 14.58 38.95
C GLU A 543 43.17 13.23 39.54
N ASN A 544 41.90 12.83 39.50
CA ASN A 544 41.43 11.59 40.12
C ASN A 544 40.31 10.88 39.34
N SER A 545 40.12 9.61 39.68
CA SER A 545 39.12 8.72 39.07
C SER A 545 37.65 9.07 39.40
N GLN A 546 37.41 9.96 40.38
CA GLN A 546 36.07 10.41 40.76
C GLN A 546 35.59 11.62 39.96
N ALA A 547 36.41 12.14 39.04
CA ALA A 547 36.02 13.26 38.21
C ALA A 547 34.83 12.91 37.32
N PHE A 548 33.83 13.80 37.29
CA PHE A 548 32.61 13.60 36.51
C PHE A 548 32.88 13.37 35.03
N LEU A 549 33.89 14.04 34.45
CA LEU A 549 34.29 13.84 33.06
C LEU A 549 34.67 12.37 32.75
N TRP A 550 35.26 11.66 33.72
CA TRP A 550 35.55 10.23 33.60
C TRP A 550 34.33 9.38 33.93
N LEU A 551 33.62 9.71 35.02
CA LEU A 551 32.45 8.97 35.47
C LEU A 551 31.32 8.98 34.43
N SER A 552 31.18 10.04 33.63
CA SER A 552 30.14 10.18 32.62
C SER A 552 30.33 9.28 31.39
N GLN A 553 31.50 8.66 31.23
CA GLN A 553 31.79 7.78 30.10
C GLN A 553 31.26 6.37 30.36
N LEU A 554 30.85 5.69 29.28
CA LEU A 554 30.54 4.26 29.32
C LEU A 554 31.85 3.47 29.42
N ARG A 555 32.04 2.76 30.54
CA ARG A 555 33.29 2.05 30.84
C ARG A 555 33.03 0.59 31.09
N HIS A 556 33.76 -0.27 30.39
CA HIS A 556 33.70 -1.71 30.59
C HIS A 556 34.73 -2.12 31.63
N ARG A 557 34.33 -2.96 32.57
CA ARG A 557 35.20 -3.48 33.63
C ARG A 557 35.04 -4.98 33.71
N TRP A 558 36.15 -5.70 33.64
CA TRP A 558 36.19 -7.10 33.98
C TRP A 558 36.27 -7.28 35.50
N ASP A 559 35.45 -8.18 36.04
CA ASP A 559 35.50 -8.57 37.45
C ASP A 559 36.09 -9.98 37.57
N ASP A 560 37.34 -10.09 38.05
CA ASP A 560 38.05 -11.37 38.12
C ASP A 560 37.38 -12.39 39.05
N LYS A 561 36.70 -11.93 40.11
CA LYS A 561 36.03 -12.81 41.07
C LYS A 561 34.75 -13.39 40.48
N LYS A 562 33.97 -12.55 39.80
CA LYS A 562 32.70 -12.96 39.17
C LYS A 562 32.88 -13.55 37.77
N LYS A 563 34.06 -13.38 37.16
CA LYS A 563 34.34 -13.69 35.74
C LYS A 563 33.27 -13.12 34.82
N HIS A 564 32.96 -11.84 35.02
CA HIS A 564 31.93 -11.14 34.27
C HIS A 564 32.38 -9.71 33.93
N CYS A 565 32.06 -9.29 32.71
CA CYS A 565 32.13 -7.90 32.27
C CYS A 565 30.92 -7.11 32.80
N PHE A 566 31.20 -5.94 33.35
CA PHE A 566 30.22 -4.95 33.78
C PHE A 566 30.43 -3.66 32.98
N ALA A 567 29.33 -3.05 32.54
CA ALA A 567 29.35 -1.71 31.98
C ALA A 567 28.92 -0.70 33.05
N ASN A 568 29.79 0.27 33.31
CA ASN A 568 29.63 1.30 34.32
C ASN A 568 29.53 2.68 33.67
N ILE A 569 28.52 3.46 34.03
CA ILE A 569 28.31 4.83 33.56
C ILE A 569 27.63 5.63 34.65
N CYS A 570 28.26 6.75 35.04
CA CYS A 570 27.96 7.46 36.28
C CYS A 570 27.91 6.48 37.47
N ASP A 571 26.79 6.42 38.18
CA ASP A 571 26.45 5.51 39.27
C ASP A 571 25.73 4.22 38.81
N ALA A 572 25.37 4.12 37.53
CA ALA A 572 24.69 2.94 36.99
C ALA A 572 25.69 1.82 36.65
N GLN A 573 25.28 0.59 36.91
CA GLN A 573 26.02 -0.64 36.59
C GLN A 573 25.10 -1.65 35.90
N PHE A 574 25.56 -2.16 34.76
CA PHE A 574 24.87 -3.19 33.99
C PHE A 574 25.78 -4.40 33.79
N LEU A 575 25.21 -5.60 33.87
CA LEU A 575 25.90 -6.82 33.47
C LEU A 575 25.88 -6.92 31.94
N TYR A 576 27.02 -7.18 31.33
CA TYR A 576 27.09 -7.45 29.89
C TYR A 576 26.31 -8.73 29.56
N SER A 577 25.47 -8.74 28.54
CA SER A 577 24.52 -9.85 28.29
C SER A 577 25.05 -10.95 27.35
N TYR A 578 26.24 -10.76 26.75
CA TYR A 578 26.95 -11.76 25.92
C TYR A 578 26.15 -12.27 24.72
N GLU A 579 25.18 -11.52 24.20
CA GLU A 579 24.61 -11.84 22.88
C GLU A 579 25.71 -11.73 21.82
N TYR A 580 25.72 -12.65 20.85
CA TYR A 580 26.61 -12.53 19.70
C TYR A 580 26.04 -11.54 18.68
N LEU A 581 26.78 -10.45 18.49
CA LEU A 581 26.40 -9.31 17.66
C LEU A 581 27.23 -9.24 16.36
N GLY A 582 28.20 -10.15 16.22
CA GLY A 582 29.15 -10.25 15.10
C GLY A 582 29.96 -8.98 14.84
N ASN A 583 30.54 -8.91 13.63
CA ASN A 583 31.47 -7.86 13.23
C ASN A 583 30.73 -6.65 12.63
N THR A 584 29.92 -6.00 13.45
CA THR A 584 29.10 -4.86 13.00
C THR A 584 29.80 -3.51 13.24
N PRO A 585 29.61 -2.53 12.33
CA PRO A 585 30.13 -1.18 12.51
C PRO A 585 29.52 -0.51 13.76
N ARG A 586 30.36 0.25 14.46
CA ARG A 586 29.94 1.07 15.61
C ARG A 586 29.51 2.47 15.18
N LEU A 587 28.58 3.04 15.93
CA LEU A 587 28.18 4.44 15.76
C LEU A 587 29.33 5.35 16.21
N VAL A 588 29.58 6.43 15.48
CA VAL A 588 30.52 7.46 15.89
C VAL A 588 29.98 8.17 17.14
N ILE A 589 30.74 8.10 18.24
CA ILE A 589 30.34 8.70 19.51
C ILE A 589 30.66 10.20 19.51
N THR A 590 29.62 11.01 19.62
CA THR A 590 29.69 12.47 19.75
C THR A 590 29.27 12.90 21.16
N PRO A 591 29.54 14.16 21.59
CA PRO A 591 29.03 14.66 22.87
C PRO A 591 27.50 14.56 23.03
N LEU A 592 26.75 14.62 21.92
CA LEU A 592 25.31 14.38 21.91
C LEU A 592 24.98 12.90 22.21
N THR A 593 25.76 12.00 21.62
CA THR A 593 25.64 10.54 21.84
C THR A 593 25.98 10.19 23.29
N ASP A 594 27.06 10.73 23.86
CA ASP A 594 27.41 10.57 25.28
C ASP A 594 26.28 11.01 26.20
N ARG A 595 25.70 12.20 25.93
CA ARG A 595 24.56 12.70 26.71
C ARG A 595 23.35 11.79 26.61
N CYS A 596 23.11 11.22 25.42
CA CYS A 596 22.06 10.23 25.22
C CYS A 596 22.36 8.94 26.01
N TYR A 597 23.60 8.42 25.96
CA TYR A 597 24.02 7.24 26.72
C TYR A 597 23.80 7.43 28.21
N ILE A 598 24.21 8.56 28.77
CA ILE A 598 23.96 8.91 30.17
C ILE A 598 22.45 8.92 30.43
N THR A 599 21.65 9.59 29.60
CA THR A 599 20.21 9.72 29.83
C THR A 599 19.48 8.37 29.80
N LEU A 600 19.80 7.53 28.81
CA LEU A 600 19.17 6.22 28.61
C LEU A 600 19.60 5.19 29.67
N THR A 601 20.89 5.18 30.02
CA THR A 601 21.38 4.28 31.09
C THR A 601 20.82 4.70 32.45
N GLN A 602 20.75 6.00 32.73
CA GLN A 602 20.13 6.51 33.96
C GLN A 602 18.63 6.24 34.01
N SER A 603 17.91 6.32 32.88
CA SER A 603 16.49 5.94 32.87
C SER A 603 16.32 4.46 33.21
N LEU A 604 17.12 3.57 32.62
CA LEU A 604 17.08 2.15 32.92
C LEU A 604 17.43 1.85 34.38
N HIS A 605 18.44 2.52 34.92
CA HIS A 605 18.83 2.40 36.34
C HIS A 605 17.67 2.77 37.28
N LEU A 606 16.87 3.76 36.91
CA LEU A 606 15.68 4.20 37.63
C LEU A 606 14.41 3.39 37.28
N THR A 607 14.53 2.25 36.58
CA THR A 607 13.40 1.42 36.11
C THR A 607 12.41 2.16 35.21
N MET A 608 12.89 3.18 34.51
CA MET A 608 12.16 3.95 33.50
C MET A 608 12.65 3.62 32.10
N SER A 609 11.80 3.91 31.12
CA SER A 609 12.09 3.78 29.70
C SER A 609 12.69 5.08 29.13
N GLY A 610 13.28 5.03 27.93
CA GLY A 610 13.89 6.21 27.29
C GLY A 610 13.12 6.70 26.06
N ALA A 611 13.05 8.03 25.87
CA ALA A 611 12.38 8.65 24.72
C ALA A 611 13.29 9.64 23.97
N PRO A 612 14.22 9.17 23.12
CA PRO A 612 14.94 10.04 22.19
C PRO A 612 14.00 10.77 21.22
N ALA A 613 14.07 12.10 21.18
CA ALA A 613 13.19 12.95 20.36
C ALA A 613 13.99 14.03 19.62
N GLY A 614 13.70 14.23 18.34
CA GLY A 614 14.38 15.23 17.51
C GLY A 614 14.15 15.02 16.00
N PRO A 615 14.70 15.88 15.14
CA PRO A 615 14.51 15.79 13.69
C PRO A 615 14.91 14.45 13.07
N ALA A 616 14.40 14.14 11.88
CA ALA A 616 14.83 12.95 11.15
C ALA A 616 16.34 12.99 10.86
N GLY A 617 17.00 11.82 10.88
CA GLY A 617 18.43 11.73 10.59
C GLY A 617 19.39 12.11 11.73
N THR A 618 18.90 12.45 12.94
CA THR A 618 19.76 12.76 14.11
C THR A 618 20.29 11.53 14.86
N GLY A 619 20.12 10.32 14.32
CA GLY A 619 20.69 9.09 14.89
C GLY A 619 19.93 8.47 16.08
N LYS A 620 18.71 8.90 16.40
CA LYS A 620 17.89 8.40 17.54
C LYS A 620 17.88 6.87 17.70
N THR A 621 17.49 6.17 16.64
CA THR A 621 17.38 4.71 16.60
C THR A 621 18.76 4.04 16.67
N GLU A 622 19.73 4.57 15.92
CA GLU A 622 21.09 4.04 15.88
C GLU A 622 21.83 4.21 17.22
N THR A 623 21.59 5.30 17.96
CA THR A 623 22.14 5.49 19.32
C THR A 623 21.60 4.43 20.28
N THR A 624 20.31 4.09 20.19
CA THR A 624 19.71 3.03 21.04
C THR A 624 20.28 1.65 20.70
N LYS A 625 20.44 1.35 19.41
CA LYS A 625 21.06 0.11 18.93
C LYS A 625 22.52 0.00 19.36
N ASP A 626 23.31 1.06 19.19
CA ASP A 626 24.73 1.04 19.54
C ASP A 626 24.94 0.89 21.06
N LEU A 627 24.11 1.55 21.87
CA LEU A 627 24.11 1.35 23.33
C LEU A 627 23.78 -0.09 23.71
N GLY A 628 22.73 -0.69 23.12
CA GLY A 628 22.38 -2.09 23.36
C GLY A 628 23.53 -3.03 23.00
N ARG A 629 24.17 -2.80 21.84
CA ARG A 629 25.37 -3.54 21.45
C ARG A 629 26.55 -3.33 22.39
N ALA A 630 26.69 -2.14 22.99
CA ALA A 630 27.74 -1.87 23.98
C ALA A 630 27.50 -2.62 25.30
N LEU A 631 26.25 -3.01 25.59
CA LEU A 631 25.88 -3.86 26.72
C LEU A 631 25.75 -5.35 26.36
N GLY A 632 26.02 -5.73 25.10
CA GLY A 632 25.86 -7.11 24.64
C GLY A 632 24.41 -7.57 24.59
N ILE A 633 23.47 -6.64 24.37
CA ILE A 633 22.02 -6.87 24.34
C ILE A 633 21.51 -6.73 22.90
N MET A 634 20.65 -7.67 22.49
CA MET A 634 19.92 -7.60 21.22
C MET A 634 18.83 -6.50 21.26
N VAL A 635 18.78 -5.66 20.22
CA VAL A 635 17.82 -4.56 20.10
C VAL A 635 16.91 -4.78 18.90
N TYR A 636 15.63 -5.04 19.16
CA TYR A 636 14.60 -5.11 18.13
C TYR A 636 14.10 -3.71 17.78
N VAL A 637 14.02 -3.38 16.49
CA VAL A 637 13.48 -2.11 16.01
C VAL A 637 12.13 -2.36 15.36
N PHE A 638 11.08 -1.71 15.87
CA PHE A 638 9.72 -1.79 15.34
C PHE A 638 9.33 -0.46 14.73
N ASN A 639 9.03 -0.44 13.44
CA ASN A 639 8.51 0.76 12.79
C ASN A 639 7.02 0.90 13.08
N CYS A 640 6.62 1.96 13.77
CA CYS A 640 5.23 2.15 14.19
C CYS A 640 4.39 2.77 13.07
N SER A 641 3.18 2.22 12.89
CA SER A 641 2.19 2.72 11.95
C SER A 641 0.86 3.02 12.66
N GLU A 642 -0.03 3.74 11.99
CA GLU A 642 -1.39 4.02 12.50
C GLU A 642 -2.23 2.74 12.65
N GLN A 643 -1.88 1.66 11.94
CA GLN A 643 -2.56 0.37 11.95
C GLN A 643 -2.14 -0.53 13.12
N MET A 644 -1.15 -0.12 13.92
CA MET A 644 -0.63 -0.91 15.02
C MET A 644 -1.63 -0.98 16.17
N ASP A 645 -2.03 -2.19 16.56
CA ASP A 645 -3.01 -2.42 17.62
C ASP A 645 -2.37 -2.71 19.00
N TYR A 646 -3.14 -2.53 20.07
CA TYR A 646 -2.66 -2.74 21.43
C TYR A 646 -2.32 -4.21 21.73
N LYS A 647 -2.89 -5.17 20.98
CA LYS A 647 -2.61 -6.60 21.14
C LYS A 647 -1.25 -6.97 20.55
N SER A 648 -0.92 -6.45 19.36
CA SER A 648 0.41 -6.64 18.76
C SER A 648 1.49 -6.01 19.63
N CYS A 649 1.29 -4.77 20.11
CA CYS A 649 2.19 -4.15 21.09
C CYS A 649 2.34 -5.01 22.35
N GLY A 650 1.23 -5.52 22.89
CA GLY A 650 1.22 -6.44 24.02
C GLY A 650 2.06 -7.69 23.80
N ASN A 651 1.91 -8.35 22.66
CA ASN A 651 2.69 -9.54 22.32
C ASN A 651 4.20 -9.23 22.18
N ILE A 652 4.55 -8.09 21.57
CA ILE A 652 5.93 -7.62 21.48
C ILE A 652 6.51 -7.39 22.88
N TYR A 653 5.79 -6.66 23.75
CA TYR A 653 6.23 -6.41 25.12
C TYR A 653 6.36 -7.69 25.95
N LYS A 654 5.47 -8.66 25.73
CA LYS A 654 5.54 -10.00 26.36
C LYS A 654 6.81 -10.74 25.93
N GLY A 655 7.19 -10.68 24.65
CA GLY A 655 8.45 -11.21 24.15
C GLY A 655 9.67 -10.50 24.75
N LEU A 656 9.66 -9.15 24.78
CA LEU A 656 10.75 -8.34 25.32
C LEU A 656 10.96 -8.58 26.83
N ALA A 657 9.89 -8.63 27.62
CA ALA A 657 9.95 -8.85 29.06
C ALA A 657 10.55 -10.21 29.42
N GLN A 658 10.22 -11.26 28.65
CA GLN A 658 10.73 -12.62 28.88
C GLN A 658 12.16 -12.82 28.38
N THR A 659 12.52 -12.23 27.23
CA THR A 659 13.88 -12.34 26.68
C THR A 659 14.89 -11.44 27.40
N GLY A 660 14.44 -10.31 27.96
CA GLY A 660 15.33 -9.27 28.46
C GLY A 660 16.01 -8.46 27.35
N ALA A 661 15.55 -8.61 26.11
CA ALA A 661 16.01 -7.82 24.97
C ALA A 661 15.44 -6.40 25.02
N TRP A 662 15.98 -5.53 24.17
CA TRP A 662 15.50 -4.15 24.06
C TRP A 662 14.59 -3.98 22.85
N GLY A 663 13.54 -3.19 23.01
CA GLY A 663 12.64 -2.79 21.92
C GLY A 663 12.73 -1.29 21.67
N CYS A 664 13.10 -0.91 20.46
CA CYS A 664 13.08 0.47 19.98
C CYS A 664 11.89 0.65 19.04
N PHE A 665 10.87 1.37 19.50
CA PHE A 665 9.67 1.69 18.73
C PHE A 665 9.92 2.98 17.98
N ASP A 666 10.30 2.82 16.71
CA ASP A 666 10.59 3.93 15.83
C ASP A 666 9.29 4.61 15.41
N GLU A 667 9.29 5.93 15.37
CA GLU A 667 8.14 6.71 14.91
C GLU A 667 6.87 6.50 15.76
N PHE A 668 7.04 6.25 17.05
CA PHE A 668 5.98 5.83 18.00
C PHE A 668 4.77 6.79 18.06
N ASN A 669 4.99 8.07 17.76
CA ASN A 669 3.94 9.09 17.66
C ASN A 669 3.07 9.00 16.38
N ARG A 670 3.17 7.91 15.61
CA ARG A 670 2.19 7.54 14.56
C ARG A 670 1.05 6.68 15.07
N ILE A 671 1.18 6.08 16.26
CA ILE A 671 0.12 5.24 16.83
C ILE A 671 -1.04 6.13 17.27
N SER A 672 -2.26 5.63 17.10
CA SER A 672 -3.46 6.34 17.55
C SER A 672 -3.47 6.54 19.07
N VAL A 673 -4.03 7.67 19.52
CA VAL A 673 -4.06 8.05 20.94
C VAL A 673 -4.81 7.02 21.80
N GLU A 674 -5.83 6.37 21.23
CA GLU A 674 -6.61 5.32 21.89
C GLU A 674 -5.74 4.10 22.22
N VAL A 675 -4.93 3.64 21.25
CA VAL A 675 -4.01 2.51 21.45
C VAL A 675 -2.89 2.89 22.42
N LEU A 676 -2.32 4.09 22.31
CA LEU A 676 -1.27 4.60 23.20
C LEU A 676 -1.70 4.61 24.67
N SER A 677 -2.98 4.87 24.95
CA SER A 677 -3.53 4.87 26.31
C SER A 677 -3.51 3.48 26.94
N VAL A 678 -3.77 2.43 26.17
CA VAL A 678 -3.67 1.03 26.61
C VAL A 678 -2.21 0.59 26.75
N VAL A 679 -1.36 0.99 25.80
CA VAL A 679 0.08 0.73 25.82
C VAL A 679 0.75 1.31 27.07
N ALA A 680 0.31 2.47 27.55
CA ALA A 680 0.80 3.03 28.81
C ALA A 680 0.62 2.06 30.00
N VAL A 681 -0.53 1.37 30.07
CA VAL A 681 -0.80 0.38 31.13
C VAL A 681 0.11 -0.84 30.98
N GLN A 682 0.35 -1.29 29.75
CA GLN A 682 1.24 -2.41 29.45
C GLN A 682 2.68 -2.10 29.88
N VAL A 683 3.25 -0.97 29.45
CA VAL A 683 4.61 -0.55 29.81
C VAL A 683 4.74 -0.39 31.32
N LYS A 684 3.76 0.27 31.95
CA LYS A 684 3.75 0.46 33.41
C LYS A 684 3.74 -0.86 34.18
N SER A 685 2.95 -1.84 33.73
CA SER A 685 2.89 -3.17 34.36
C SER A 685 4.27 -3.85 34.40
N ILE A 686 5.06 -3.73 33.32
CA ILE A 686 6.43 -4.25 33.26
C ILE A 686 7.35 -3.47 34.21
N GLN A 687 7.30 -2.12 34.17
CA GLN A 687 8.13 -1.28 35.04
C GLN A 687 7.85 -1.51 36.53
N ASP A 688 6.59 -1.63 36.93
CA ASP A 688 6.18 -1.93 38.31
C ASP A 688 6.67 -3.33 38.72
N ALA A 689 6.60 -4.33 37.83
CA ALA A 689 7.12 -5.67 38.12
C ALA A 689 8.65 -5.70 38.30
N ILE A 690 9.40 -4.90 37.53
CA ILE A 690 10.86 -4.73 37.70
C ILE A 690 11.17 -4.03 39.03
N ARG A 691 10.43 -2.97 39.36
CA ARG A 691 10.59 -2.22 40.61
C ARG A 691 10.33 -3.08 41.85
N ASP A 692 9.31 -3.94 41.77
CA ASP A 692 8.97 -4.94 42.79
C ASP A 692 9.94 -6.14 42.80
N LYS A 693 10.93 -6.19 41.89
CA LYS A 693 11.91 -7.27 41.75
C LYS A 693 11.26 -8.66 41.55
N LYS A 694 10.16 -8.71 40.82
CA LYS A 694 9.45 -9.96 40.49
C LYS A 694 10.26 -10.77 39.47
N LYS A 695 10.23 -12.10 39.60
CA LYS A 695 10.77 -13.03 38.59
C LYS A 695 9.71 -13.47 37.57
N ARG A 696 8.45 -13.45 37.98
CA ARG A 696 7.27 -13.77 37.19
C ARG A 696 6.18 -12.77 37.54
N PHE A 697 5.35 -12.41 36.57
CA PHE A 697 4.25 -11.48 36.78
C PHE A 697 3.11 -11.75 35.80
N ASN A 698 1.89 -11.39 36.20
CA ASN A 698 0.75 -11.46 35.32
C ASN A 698 0.79 -10.29 34.33
N PHE A 699 0.90 -10.59 33.04
CA PHE A 699 0.88 -9.64 31.95
C PHE A 699 -0.22 -10.00 30.96
N LEU A 700 -1.20 -9.10 30.80
CA LEU A 700 -2.38 -9.30 29.93
C LEU A 700 -3.16 -10.60 30.24
N GLY A 701 -3.22 -11.00 31.51
CA GLY A 701 -3.95 -12.19 31.96
C GLY A 701 -3.12 -13.46 32.05
N GLU A 702 -1.88 -13.46 31.55
CA GLU A 702 -0.98 -14.62 31.54
C GLU A 702 0.21 -14.43 32.50
N ASP A 703 0.62 -15.49 33.19
CA ASP A 703 1.79 -15.46 34.06
C ASP A 703 3.09 -15.73 33.26
N VAL A 704 3.91 -14.71 33.11
CA VAL A 704 5.11 -14.74 32.25
C VAL A 704 6.39 -14.50 33.06
N ASN A 705 7.51 -15.02 32.58
CA ASN A 705 8.83 -14.75 33.16
C ASN A 705 9.24 -13.28 32.92
N LEU A 706 10.03 -12.72 33.83
CA LEU A 706 10.56 -11.37 33.71
C LEU A 706 12.08 -11.38 33.80
N CYS A 707 12.74 -10.87 32.76
CA CYS A 707 14.16 -10.60 32.74
C CYS A 707 14.39 -9.08 32.95
N PRO A 708 15.02 -8.66 34.07
CA PRO A 708 15.16 -7.24 34.43
C PRO A 708 15.99 -6.40 33.46
N SER A 709 16.72 -7.02 32.52
CA SER A 709 17.48 -6.30 31.49
C SER A 709 16.61 -5.70 30.39
N VAL A 710 15.30 -5.99 30.36
CA VAL A 710 14.37 -5.46 29.37
C VAL A 710 14.40 -3.93 29.34
N GLY A 711 14.49 -3.39 28.13
CA GLY A 711 14.51 -1.96 27.86
C GLY A 711 13.49 -1.61 26.79
N ILE A 712 12.62 -0.63 27.05
CA ILE A 712 11.66 -0.15 26.07
C ILE A 712 12.05 1.29 25.73
N PHE A 713 12.25 1.57 24.45
CA PHE A 713 12.64 2.87 23.94
C PHE A 713 11.66 3.32 22.87
N ILE A 714 11.34 4.60 22.85
CA ILE A 714 10.47 5.19 21.83
C ILE A 714 11.23 6.32 21.14
N THR A 715 11.13 6.41 19.81
CA THR A 715 11.67 7.57 19.09
C THR A 715 10.53 8.45 18.60
N MET A 716 10.77 9.76 18.59
CA MET A 716 9.80 10.73 18.11
C MET A 716 10.43 11.74 17.17
N ASN A 717 9.70 12.05 16.11
CA ASN A 717 9.97 13.16 15.19
C ASN A 717 8.91 14.25 15.44
N PRO A 718 9.13 15.18 16.38
CA PRO A 718 8.19 16.27 16.63
C PRO A 718 8.10 17.21 15.42
N GLY A 719 6.91 17.74 15.13
CA GLY A 719 6.70 18.77 14.09
C GLY A 719 6.42 18.27 12.67
N TYR A 720 6.40 16.96 12.43
CA TYR A 720 5.97 16.38 11.15
C TYR A 720 4.45 16.17 11.10
N ALA A 721 3.85 16.33 9.92
CA ALA A 721 2.42 16.07 9.70
C ALA A 721 2.06 14.60 9.98
N GLY A 722 0.85 14.34 10.50
CA GLY A 722 0.38 12.99 10.86
C GLY A 722 1.01 12.42 12.14
N ARG A 723 1.49 13.29 13.04
CA ARG A 723 2.07 12.88 14.33
C ARG A 723 1.21 13.33 15.49
N THR A 724 0.92 12.42 16.42
CA THR A 724 0.14 12.68 17.62
C THR A 724 1.04 13.13 18.77
N GLU A 725 0.51 13.96 19.67
CA GLU A 725 1.17 14.17 20.95
C GLU A 725 0.94 12.97 21.86
N LEU A 726 1.98 12.59 22.61
CA LEU A 726 1.86 11.49 23.56
C LEU A 726 0.93 11.88 24.74
N PRO A 727 0.07 10.97 25.21
CA PRO A 727 -0.67 11.15 26.46
C PRO A 727 0.23 11.41 27.67
N GLU A 728 -0.21 12.23 28.63
CA GLU A 728 0.58 12.60 29.82
C GLU A 728 0.94 11.39 30.71
N ASN A 729 0.02 10.44 30.87
CA ASN A 729 0.27 9.20 31.59
C ASN A 729 1.37 8.34 30.94
N LEU A 730 1.51 8.42 29.62
CA LEU A 730 2.55 7.72 28.88
C LEU A 730 3.87 8.49 28.95
N LYS A 731 3.85 9.82 28.79
CA LYS A 731 5.05 10.68 28.96
C LYS A 731 5.74 10.44 30.30
N ALA A 732 4.97 10.22 31.37
CA ALA A 732 5.51 9.94 32.70
C ALA A 732 6.32 8.63 32.80
N LEU A 733 6.14 7.68 31.88
CA LEU A 733 6.85 6.38 31.88
C LEU A 733 8.20 6.44 31.16
N PHE A 734 8.46 7.49 30.38
CA PHE A 734 9.65 7.64 29.55
C PHE A 734 10.43 8.91 29.91
N ARG A 735 11.76 8.78 29.99
CA ARG A 735 12.66 9.91 30.16
C ARG A 735 12.95 10.54 28.79
N PRO A 736 12.58 11.81 28.53
CA PRO A 736 12.85 12.45 27.24
C PRO A 736 14.36 12.73 27.06
N CYS A 737 14.85 12.54 25.84
CA CYS A 737 16.21 12.89 25.44
C CYS A 737 16.19 13.67 24.13
N ALA A 738 16.53 14.96 24.17
CA ALA A 738 16.55 15.79 22.97
C ALA A 738 17.78 15.49 22.10
N MET A 739 17.54 15.01 20.89
CA MET A 739 18.54 14.68 19.87
C MET A 739 18.54 15.76 18.79
N VAL A 740 19.36 16.80 19.00
CA VAL A 740 19.55 17.90 18.04
C VAL A 740 20.47 17.47 16.88
N VAL A 741 20.70 18.37 15.92
CA VAL A 741 21.63 18.13 14.81
C VAL A 741 23.02 17.82 15.39
N PRO A 742 23.64 16.68 15.02
CA PRO A 742 24.95 16.31 15.53
C PRO A 742 26.07 17.14 14.88
N ASP A 743 27.24 17.12 15.50
CA ASP A 743 28.45 17.76 14.95
C ASP A 743 29.00 16.93 13.77
N PHE A 744 28.74 17.41 12.55
CA PHE A 744 29.20 16.73 11.35
C PHE A 744 30.71 16.82 11.12
N GLU A 745 31.41 17.84 11.64
CA GLU A 745 32.88 17.95 11.53
C GLU A 745 33.54 16.82 12.31
N LEU A 746 33.11 16.60 13.56
CA LEU A 746 33.63 15.52 14.38
C LEU A 746 33.32 14.13 13.78
N ILE A 747 32.10 13.94 13.26
CA ILE A 747 31.74 12.66 12.63
C ILE A 747 32.59 12.41 11.39
N CYS A 748 32.78 13.42 10.55
CA CYS A 748 33.61 13.35 9.36
C CYS A 748 35.08 13.03 9.70
N GLU A 749 35.64 13.66 10.74
CA GLU A 749 36.99 13.36 11.22
C GLU A 749 37.14 11.88 11.60
N ILE A 750 36.25 11.37 12.44
CA ILE A 750 36.34 9.99 12.94
C ILE A 750 36.18 8.98 11.80
N MET A 751 35.28 9.25 10.85
CA MET A 751 35.07 8.41 9.68
C MET A 751 36.29 8.42 8.75
N LEU A 752 36.92 9.57 8.53
CA LEU A 752 38.17 9.65 7.76
C LEU A 752 39.29 8.85 8.43
N VAL A 753 39.43 8.91 9.75
CA VAL A 753 40.38 8.07 10.50
C VAL A 753 40.08 6.59 10.28
N ALA A 754 38.81 6.19 10.36
CA ALA A 754 38.38 4.82 10.09
C ALA A 754 38.61 4.40 8.63
N GLU A 755 38.72 5.33 7.69
CA GLU A 755 39.05 5.05 6.28
C GLU A 755 40.55 5.06 5.98
N GLY A 756 41.40 5.27 6.99
CA GLY A 756 42.86 5.23 6.85
C GLY A 756 43.54 6.60 6.71
N PHE A 757 42.84 7.70 6.96
CA PHE A 757 43.42 9.05 6.88
C PHE A 757 44.08 9.45 8.20
N ILE A 758 45.32 9.95 8.12
CA ILE A 758 46.10 10.41 9.26
C ILE A 758 45.80 11.89 9.57
N ASN A 759 45.65 12.74 8.54
CA ASN A 759 45.36 14.18 8.69
C ASN A 759 43.86 14.50 8.67
N ALA A 760 43.04 13.57 9.19
CA ALA A 760 41.58 13.60 9.12
C ALA A 760 40.92 14.90 9.62
N ARG A 761 41.46 15.54 10.66
CA ARG A 761 40.86 16.73 11.28
C ARG A 761 40.83 17.95 10.34
N ALA A 762 41.93 18.22 9.63
CA ALA A 762 41.99 19.34 8.70
C ALA A 762 41.08 19.10 7.49
N LEU A 763 41.07 17.86 7.01
CA LEU A 763 40.26 17.38 5.89
C LEU A 763 38.76 17.45 6.19
N ALA A 764 38.34 17.01 7.38
CA ALA A 764 36.95 17.07 7.82
C ALA A 764 36.40 18.49 7.83
N ARG A 765 37.19 19.46 8.29
CA ARG A 765 36.82 20.88 8.27
C ARG A 765 36.62 21.39 6.84
N LYS A 766 37.54 21.08 5.91
CA LYS A 766 37.39 21.45 4.49
C LYS A 766 36.12 20.83 3.90
N PHE A 767 35.88 19.55 4.17
CA PHE A 767 34.70 18.82 3.71
C PHE A 767 33.39 19.48 4.17
N ILE A 768 33.24 19.71 5.48
CA ILE A 768 32.01 20.27 6.04
C ILE A 768 31.83 21.73 5.62
N THR A 769 32.91 22.50 5.49
CA THR A 769 32.86 23.86 4.95
C THR A 769 32.30 23.85 3.53
N LEU A 770 32.80 22.96 2.65
CA LEU A 770 32.27 22.80 1.30
C LEU A 770 30.77 22.49 1.31
N TYR A 771 30.35 21.47 2.06
CA TYR A 771 28.94 21.04 2.08
C TYR A 771 28.00 22.10 2.66
N THR A 772 28.48 22.86 3.65
CA THR A 772 27.74 24.00 4.22
C THR A 772 27.58 25.11 3.18
N LEU A 773 28.66 25.48 2.48
CA LEU A 773 28.63 26.49 1.42
C LEU A 773 27.77 26.03 0.23
N CYS A 774 27.84 24.75 -0.16
CA CYS A 774 26.98 24.19 -1.19
C CYS A 774 25.50 24.27 -0.81
N LYS A 775 25.15 23.99 0.46
CA LYS A 775 23.78 24.13 0.94
C LYS A 775 23.27 25.57 0.91
N GLU A 776 24.14 26.54 1.14
CA GLU A 776 23.78 27.97 1.18
C GLU A 776 23.75 28.63 -0.20
N LEU A 777 24.67 28.26 -1.10
CA LEU A 777 24.94 28.97 -2.34
C LEU A 777 24.34 28.31 -3.58
N LEU A 778 24.09 27.00 -3.55
CA LEU A 778 23.48 26.31 -4.70
C LEU A 778 21.97 26.53 -4.74
N SER A 779 21.40 26.39 -5.93
CA SER A 779 19.97 26.59 -6.15
C SER A 779 19.13 25.61 -5.31
N LYS A 780 17.97 26.09 -4.83
CA LYS A 780 16.96 25.28 -4.13
C LYS A 780 15.87 24.86 -5.12
N GLN A 781 15.25 23.71 -4.88
CA GLN A 781 14.16 23.26 -5.74
C GLN A 781 12.97 24.22 -5.58
N VAL A 782 12.56 24.81 -6.68
CA VAL A 782 11.28 25.52 -6.76
C VAL A 782 10.19 24.45 -6.78
N ASP A 783 9.29 24.48 -5.80
CA ASP A 783 8.14 23.57 -5.73
C ASP A 783 7.37 23.65 -7.07
N PRO A 784 6.93 22.53 -7.66
CA PRO A 784 5.94 22.54 -8.75
C PRO A 784 4.75 23.49 -8.49
N GLN A 785 4.37 23.74 -7.23
CA GLN A 785 3.36 24.75 -6.86
C GLN A 785 3.77 26.19 -7.17
N THR A 786 5.04 26.57 -7.00
CA THR A 786 5.52 27.92 -7.34
C THR A 786 5.73 28.09 -8.84
N VAL A 787 6.05 27.00 -9.56
CA VAL A 787 5.99 26.96 -11.03
C VAL A 787 4.54 27.17 -11.50
N GLN A 788 3.56 26.68 -10.75
CA GLN A 788 2.14 26.89 -11.03
C GLN A 788 1.68 28.34 -10.74
N GLU A 789 2.17 28.99 -9.68
CA GLU A 789 1.95 30.43 -9.44
C GLU A 789 2.61 31.32 -10.52
N LEU A 790 3.77 30.92 -11.05
CA LEU A 790 4.40 31.56 -12.21
C LEU A 790 3.64 31.28 -13.51
N SER A 791 2.98 30.13 -13.62
CA SER A 791 2.06 29.81 -14.72
C SER A 791 0.75 30.59 -14.60
N ASP A 792 0.26 30.86 -13.37
CA ASP A 792 -0.92 31.68 -13.09
C ASP A 792 -0.67 33.16 -13.41
N GLY A 793 0.58 33.62 -13.32
CA GLY A 793 1.00 34.93 -13.86
C GLY A 793 0.89 35.03 -15.40
N LEU A 794 0.85 33.90 -16.10
CA LEU A 794 0.64 33.80 -17.56
C LEU A 794 -0.82 33.47 -17.94
N VAL A 795 -1.73 33.32 -16.96
CA VAL A 795 -3.16 33.03 -17.19
C VAL A 795 -3.96 34.23 -17.75
N GLN A 796 -3.34 35.40 -17.96
CA GLN A 796 -3.98 36.49 -18.71
C GLN A 796 -4.22 36.20 -20.21
N ILE A 797 -3.86 35.02 -20.73
CA ILE A 797 -4.02 34.66 -22.16
C ILE A 797 -5.01 33.50 -22.39
N TRP A 798 -5.61 32.88 -21.36
CA TRP A 798 -6.37 31.62 -21.52
C TRP A 798 -7.86 31.72 -21.12
N GLU A 799 -8.57 32.73 -21.64
CA GLU A 799 -10.03 32.91 -21.43
C GLU A 799 -10.95 32.08 -22.38
N GLU A 800 -10.44 31.11 -23.16
CA GLU A 800 -11.25 30.41 -24.18
C GLU A 800 -11.50 28.90 -23.95
N ILE A 801 -11.58 28.41 -22.71
CA ILE A 801 -11.96 26.99 -22.46
C ILE A 801 -13.10 26.87 -21.42
N PRO A 802 -14.22 26.16 -21.72
CA PRO A 802 -15.36 25.99 -20.81
C PRO A 802 -15.04 25.20 -19.52
N GLN A 803 -15.66 25.63 -18.42
CA GLN A 803 -15.34 25.28 -17.02
C GLN A 803 -15.63 23.82 -16.57
N ASP A 804 -16.09 22.91 -17.43
CA ASP A 804 -16.54 21.58 -16.99
C ASP A 804 -15.46 20.48 -16.98
N THR A 805 -14.22 20.79 -17.37
CA THR A 805 -13.12 19.79 -17.42
C THR A 805 -12.16 19.85 -16.22
N ILE A 806 -12.29 20.82 -15.31
CA ILE A 806 -11.32 21.07 -14.22
C ILE A 806 -11.92 20.74 -12.85
N ARG A 807 -12.31 19.48 -12.63
CA ARG A 807 -12.72 18.99 -11.28
C ARG A 807 -12.00 17.74 -10.79
N HIS A 808 -11.05 17.18 -11.57
CA HIS A 808 -10.33 15.96 -11.18
C HIS A 808 -8.81 16.11 -11.00
N LEU A 809 -8.27 17.33 -10.86
CA LEU A 809 -6.82 17.56 -10.75
C LEU A 809 -6.36 18.45 -9.58
N MET A 810 -7.10 18.53 -8.46
CA MET A 810 -6.60 19.25 -7.27
C MET A 810 -6.21 18.30 -6.12
N PRO A 811 -4.92 18.26 -5.72
CA PRO A 811 -4.53 17.85 -4.37
C PRO A 811 -4.74 19.00 -3.38
N ARG A 812 -5.04 18.63 -2.13
CA ARG A 812 -5.30 19.53 -1.00
C ARG A 812 -4.11 20.43 -0.69
N ARG A 813 -4.40 21.70 -0.38
CA ARG A 813 -3.48 22.73 0.13
C ARG A 813 -2.68 22.21 1.33
N CYS A 814 -1.35 22.30 1.26
CA CYS A 814 -0.44 22.15 2.40
C CYS A 814 0.54 23.34 2.38
N GLN A 815 0.75 23.96 3.54
CA GLN A 815 1.59 25.14 3.70
C GLN A 815 2.90 24.72 4.41
N ALA A 816 3.84 24.15 3.65
CA ALA A 816 5.26 23.81 3.94
C ALA A 816 5.67 22.83 2.82
N CYS A 817 6.77 22.93 2.06
CA CYS A 817 8.17 23.23 2.40
C CYS A 817 8.91 23.47 1.07
N VAL A 818 9.80 24.46 0.98
CA VAL A 818 10.85 24.48 -0.06
C VAL A 818 11.70 23.22 0.13
N GLN A 819 11.79 22.34 -0.87
CA GLN A 819 12.67 21.18 -0.81
C GLN A 819 14.07 21.59 -1.32
N ASP A 820 15.12 21.18 -0.60
CA ASP A 820 16.48 21.36 -1.08
C ASP A 820 16.68 20.42 -2.29
N HIS A 821 17.24 20.93 -3.39
CA HIS A 821 17.49 20.12 -4.60
C HIS A 821 18.53 19.01 -4.34
N TYR A 822 19.37 19.20 -3.32
CA TYR A 822 20.52 18.39 -3.00
C TYR A 822 20.43 17.86 -1.55
N ASP A 823 20.75 16.58 -1.36
CA ASP A 823 20.92 15.99 -0.03
C ASP A 823 22.36 16.17 0.46
N TRP A 824 22.56 17.13 1.35
CA TRP A 824 23.84 17.36 2.06
C TRP A 824 23.86 16.73 3.46
N GLY A 825 22.94 15.81 3.74
CA GLY A 825 22.82 15.14 5.03
C GLY A 825 23.90 14.09 5.29
N LEU A 826 23.89 13.54 6.51
CA LEU A 826 24.90 12.58 6.98
C LEU A 826 25.04 11.32 6.10
N ARG A 827 23.95 10.89 5.45
CA ARG A 827 23.98 9.75 4.53
C ARG A 827 24.84 10.06 3.29
N ALA A 828 24.68 11.24 2.70
CA ALA A 828 25.50 11.68 1.57
C ALA A 828 26.97 11.82 1.97
N ILE A 829 27.24 12.43 3.14
CA ILE A 829 28.59 12.55 3.71
C ILE A 829 29.25 11.17 3.81
N LYS A 830 28.58 10.20 4.45
CA LYS A 830 29.09 8.84 4.63
C LYS A 830 29.50 8.19 3.31
N SER A 831 28.67 8.31 2.27
CA SER A 831 28.95 7.71 0.97
C SER A 831 30.23 8.26 0.34
N VAL A 832 30.47 9.58 0.43
CA VAL A 832 31.72 10.17 -0.08
C VAL A 832 32.93 9.67 0.69
N LEU A 833 32.84 9.58 2.02
CA LEU A 833 33.97 9.16 2.85
C LEU A 833 34.40 7.72 2.57
N VAL A 834 33.44 6.81 2.34
CA VAL A 834 33.73 5.43 1.94
C VAL A 834 34.44 5.38 0.58
N VAL A 835 34.01 6.20 -0.39
CA VAL A 835 34.68 6.34 -1.69
C VAL A 835 36.10 6.89 -1.52
N ALA A 836 36.29 7.92 -0.68
CA ALA A 836 37.59 8.50 -0.38
C ALA A 836 38.55 7.46 0.23
N GLY A 837 38.06 6.63 1.16
CA GLY A 837 38.82 5.51 1.72
C GLY A 837 39.23 4.48 0.68
N SER A 838 38.32 4.13 -0.25
CA SER A 838 38.65 3.23 -1.35
C SER A 838 39.76 3.79 -2.23
N LEU A 839 39.67 5.07 -2.60
CA LEU A 839 40.69 5.76 -3.38
C LEU A 839 42.03 5.85 -2.64
N LYS A 840 42.01 6.05 -1.30
CA LYS A 840 43.22 6.08 -0.48
C LYS A 840 43.92 4.71 -0.44
N ARG A 841 43.16 3.61 -0.44
CA ARG A 841 43.71 2.24 -0.48
C ARG A 841 44.26 1.86 -1.84
N GLU A 842 43.65 2.34 -2.91
CA GLU A 842 44.14 2.13 -4.28
C GLU A 842 45.45 2.88 -4.56
N ASP A 843 45.62 4.07 -3.97
CA ASP A 843 46.84 4.90 -4.11
C ASP A 843 47.33 5.40 -2.74
N PRO A 844 47.98 4.53 -1.94
CA PRO A 844 48.43 4.83 -0.58
C PRO A 844 49.37 6.03 -0.47
N ASP A 845 50.24 6.22 -1.47
CA ASP A 845 51.29 7.23 -1.46
C ASP A 845 50.76 8.62 -1.88
N ARG A 846 49.53 8.71 -2.40
CA ARG A 846 48.93 9.99 -2.77
C ARG A 846 48.58 10.83 -1.54
N GLU A 847 48.86 12.13 -1.64
CA GLU A 847 48.49 13.13 -0.66
C GLU A 847 46.99 13.08 -0.35
N GLU A 848 46.65 13.07 0.94
CA GLU A 848 45.27 12.88 1.41
C GLU A 848 44.31 13.98 0.92
N ASP A 849 44.79 15.23 0.83
CA ASP A 849 44.05 16.37 0.28
C ASP A 849 43.61 16.11 -1.18
N GLN A 850 44.46 15.48 -1.99
CA GLN A 850 44.14 15.15 -3.38
C GLN A 850 43.12 14.03 -3.49
N VAL A 851 43.23 13.02 -2.63
CA VAL A 851 42.30 11.89 -2.58
C VAL A 851 40.91 12.38 -2.18
N LEU A 852 40.81 13.18 -1.12
CA LEU A 852 39.52 13.69 -0.65
C LEU A 852 38.88 14.65 -1.67
N MET A 853 39.65 15.56 -2.27
CA MET A 853 39.14 16.46 -3.29
C MET A 853 38.58 15.68 -4.47
N ARG A 854 39.30 14.65 -4.95
CA ARG A 854 38.83 13.79 -6.05
C ARG A 854 37.53 13.10 -5.70
N ALA A 855 37.43 12.51 -4.50
CA ALA A 855 36.20 11.85 -4.04
C ALA A 855 35.02 12.83 -3.98
N LEU A 856 35.24 14.02 -3.42
CA LEU A 856 34.23 15.08 -3.32
C LEU A 856 33.78 15.56 -4.69
N ARG A 857 34.71 15.81 -5.62
CA ARG A 857 34.39 16.30 -6.96
C ARG A 857 33.63 15.23 -7.74
N ASP A 858 34.21 14.06 -7.91
CA ASP A 858 33.71 13.02 -8.80
C ASP A 858 32.35 12.48 -8.29
N PHE A 859 32.15 12.36 -6.97
CA PHE A 859 30.87 11.91 -6.41
C PHE A 859 29.71 12.90 -6.55
N ASN A 860 30.00 14.20 -6.52
CA ASN A 860 28.96 15.23 -6.53
C ASN A 860 28.65 15.75 -7.94
N ILE A 861 29.62 15.75 -8.88
CA ILE A 861 29.42 16.23 -10.26
C ILE A 861 28.15 15.66 -10.92
N PRO A 862 27.85 14.35 -10.87
CA PRO A 862 26.66 13.79 -11.51
C PRO A 862 25.32 14.30 -10.94
N LYS A 863 25.35 14.90 -9.75
CA LYS A 863 24.16 15.36 -9.01
C LYS A 863 23.90 16.84 -9.17
N ILE A 864 24.94 17.63 -9.46
CA ILE A 864 24.86 19.09 -9.56
C ILE A 864 24.33 19.48 -10.95
N ILE A 865 23.34 20.39 -11.00
CA ILE A 865 22.81 20.88 -12.26
C ILE A 865 23.81 21.79 -12.97
N THR A 866 23.66 21.93 -14.29
CA THR A 866 24.58 22.69 -15.14
C THR A 866 24.80 24.13 -14.65
N ASP A 867 23.74 24.82 -14.20
CA ASP A 867 23.80 26.21 -13.75
C ASP A 867 24.57 26.39 -12.43
N ASP A 868 24.54 25.37 -11.57
CA ASP A 868 25.22 25.35 -10.27
C ASP A 868 26.67 24.84 -10.38
N MET A 869 27.04 24.24 -11.52
CA MET A 869 28.36 23.62 -11.72
C MET A 869 29.54 24.61 -11.59
N PRO A 870 29.48 25.84 -12.14
CA PRO A 870 30.55 26.83 -11.95
C PRO A 870 30.73 27.23 -10.49
N VAL A 871 29.63 27.32 -9.73
CA VAL A 871 29.67 27.65 -8.29
C VAL A 871 30.32 26.51 -7.52
N PHE A 872 29.90 25.27 -7.75
CA PHE A 872 30.47 24.09 -7.11
C PHE A 872 31.97 23.95 -7.39
N MET A 873 32.40 24.08 -8.64
CA MET A 873 33.81 23.99 -9.02
C MET A 873 34.64 25.16 -8.46
N GLY A 874 34.07 26.36 -8.35
CA GLY A 874 34.68 27.50 -7.67
C GLY A 874 34.95 27.21 -6.20
N LEU A 875 33.95 26.68 -5.48
CA LEU A 875 34.09 26.31 -4.06
C LEU A 875 35.14 25.22 -3.83
N ILE A 876 35.22 24.23 -4.72
CA ILE A 876 36.28 23.21 -4.69
C ILE A 876 37.65 23.86 -4.88
N GLY A 877 37.80 24.74 -5.88
CA GLY A 877 39.05 25.43 -6.18
C GLY A 877 39.56 26.31 -5.04
N ASP A 878 38.65 26.96 -4.31
CA ASP A 878 38.96 27.80 -3.15
C ASP A 878 39.44 26.97 -1.94
N LEU A 879 38.84 25.80 -1.70
CA LEU A 879 39.16 24.92 -0.55
C LEU A 879 40.37 24.00 -0.82
N PHE A 880 40.61 23.67 -2.09
CA PHE A 880 41.68 22.78 -2.56
C PHE A 880 42.52 23.47 -3.65
N PRO A 881 43.24 24.55 -3.31
CA PRO A 881 43.98 25.34 -4.29
C PRO A 881 45.12 24.55 -4.93
N ALA A 882 45.33 24.74 -6.23
CA ALA A 882 46.42 24.17 -7.02
C ALA A 882 46.47 22.62 -7.10
N LEU A 883 45.33 21.94 -6.85
CA LEU A 883 45.21 20.49 -7.02
C LEU A 883 44.44 20.18 -8.32
N ASP A 884 45.15 19.94 -9.42
CA ASP A 884 44.54 19.41 -10.66
C ASP A 884 44.69 17.88 -10.69
N VAL A 885 43.67 17.18 -10.20
CA VAL A 885 43.66 15.71 -10.12
C VAL A 885 42.80 15.15 -11.24
N ALA A 886 43.43 14.48 -12.21
CA ALA A 886 42.70 13.84 -13.30
C ALA A 886 41.68 12.81 -12.77
N ARG A 887 40.47 12.83 -13.36
CA ARG A 887 39.40 11.86 -13.07
C ARG A 887 39.85 10.44 -13.41
N LYS A 888 39.40 9.44 -12.64
CA LYS A 888 39.65 8.02 -12.98
C LYS A 888 38.82 7.70 -14.21
N ARG A 889 39.40 7.06 -15.22
CA ARG A 889 38.64 6.59 -16.38
C ARG A 889 38.90 5.10 -16.55
N ASP A 890 37.83 4.32 -16.52
CA ASP A 890 37.86 2.95 -17.01
C ASP A 890 37.65 2.99 -18.54
N GLN A 891 38.77 2.92 -19.27
CA GLN A 891 38.75 3.01 -20.74
C GLN A 891 38.10 1.79 -21.38
N GLU A 892 38.13 0.63 -20.73
CA GLU A 892 37.52 -0.59 -21.24
C GLU A 892 36.00 -0.50 -21.08
N PHE A 893 35.52 -0.04 -19.91
CA PHE A 893 34.10 0.19 -19.69
C PHE A 893 33.55 1.31 -20.59
N GLU A 894 34.26 2.43 -20.74
CA GLU A 894 33.85 3.52 -21.64
C GLU A 894 33.69 3.02 -23.09
N LYS A 895 34.60 2.15 -23.55
CA LYS A 895 34.52 1.56 -24.88
C LYS A 895 33.26 0.68 -25.03
N HIS A 896 32.98 -0.21 -24.08
CA HIS A 896 31.79 -1.07 -24.12
C HIS A 896 30.48 -0.26 -24.06
N VAL A 897 30.45 0.83 -23.27
CA VAL A 897 29.30 1.74 -23.21
C VAL A 897 29.06 2.37 -24.57
N ARG A 898 30.10 2.90 -25.23
CA ARG A 898 29.99 3.49 -26.56
C ARG A 898 29.52 2.47 -27.60
N GLU A 899 30.06 1.26 -27.57
CA GLU A 899 29.64 0.16 -28.46
C GLU A 899 28.16 -0.19 -28.24
N SER A 900 27.73 -0.34 -26.99
CA SER A 900 26.33 -0.65 -26.64
C SER A 900 25.34 0.44 -27.07
N ILE A 901 25.71 1.72 -26.92
CA ILE A 901 24.88 2.85 -27.36
C ILE A 901 24.70 2.82 -28.88
N LEU A 902 25.77 2.51 -29.62
CA LEU A 902 25.72 2.37 -31.08
C LEU A 902 24.89 1.15 -31.52
N GLU A 903 24.97 0.02 -30.81
CA GLU A 903 24.14 -1.17 -31.06
C GLU A 903 22.64 -0.89 -30.86
N LEU A 904 22.29 -0.09 -29.83
CA LEU A 904 20.93 0.39 -29.58
C LEU A 904 20.46 1.47 -30.58
N LYS A 905 21.29 1.81 -31.58
CA LYS A 905 21.04 2.86 -32.58
C LYS A 905 20.83 4.25 -31.97
N LEU A 906 21.47 4.52 -30.84
CA LEU A 906 21.49 5.82 -30.19
C LEU A 906 22.77 6.58 -30.56
N GLN A 907 22.75 7.92 -30.38
CA GLN A 907 23.93 8.76 -30.59
C GLN A 907 24.82 8.72 -29.34
N ALA A 908 26.08 8.28 -29.50
CA ALA A 908 27.07 8.23 -28.43
C ALA A 908 27.67 9.62 -28.15
N GLU A 909 26.85 10.56 -27.64
CA GLU A 909 27.32 11.86 -27.17
C GLU A 909 28.18 11.73 -25.91
N ASP A 910 29.26 12.50 -25.81
CA ASP A 910 30.20 12.40 -24.67
C ASP A 910 29.52 12.68 -23.32
N ASN A 911 28.58 13.63 -23.26
CA ASN A 911 27.80 13.89 -22.05
C ASN A 911 26.90 12.70 -21.65
N PHE A 912 26.39 11.96 -22.62
CA PHE A 912 25.55 10.78 -22.38
C PHE A 912 26.39 9.60 -21.88
N VAL A 913 27.56 9.39 -22.50
CA VAL A 913 28.56 8.41 -22.04
C VAL A 913 29.02 8.75 -20.62
N LEU A 914 29.35 10.02 -20.34
CA LEU A 914 29.75 10.48 -19.00
C LEU A 914 28.69 10.20 -17.94
N LYS A 915 27.38 10.38 -18.26
CA LYS A 915 26.29 10.05 -17.34
C LYS A 915 26.16 8.55 -17.06
N ILE A 916 26.38 7.70 -18.07
CA ILE A 916 26.29 6.24 -17.92
C ILE A 916 27.46 5.69 -17.11
N LEU A 917 28.64 6.29 -17.25
CA LEU A 917 29.82 5.93 -16.45
C LEU A 917 29.62 6.20 -14.95
N GLY A 918 28.56 6.91 -14.54
CA GLY A 918 28.25 7.15 -13.13
C GLY A 918 29.32 7.97 -12.39
N ASP A 919 30.15 8.66 -13.15
CA ASP A 919 31.35 9.37 -12.73
C ASP A 919 31.26 10.87 -13.09
#